data_AF-A0A958B9X0-F1
#
_entry.id   AF-A0A958B9X0-F1
#
_cell.length_a   1.000
_cell.length_b   1.000
_cell.length_c   1.000
_cell.angle_alpha   90.00
_cell.angle_beta   90.00
_cell.angle_gamma   90.00
#
_symmetry.space_group_name_H-M   'P 1'
#
loop_
_entity.id
_entity.type
_entity.pdbx_description
1 polymer ?
#
loop_
_entity_poly.entity_id
_entity_poly.type
_entity_poly.pdbx_seq_one_letter_code
_entity_poly.pdbx_strand_id
1 'polypeptide(L)'
;MFTTTLKSLRFFAVLTIVAGLAIFITSAGALAQKPDQWPPRVPHDREESDISITSINPASATGLALAMGVPSSDLLAADLMGSDPNGVGVGNTPLGSWFPTEGTTYAILSTGLAADAALPNTEENHSTELDGLDSDKGEDLVRLHLQLKVPNDINCASFDFAFYSEEFPEFVGSIFNDTFTAQLNNSSLSTTQDYEVIAPGNFAFDTQDNVISVNTVFGVLPATSTTYDGVTPILRAQTAVVPGATIDMYLSIQDLGDSIYDSSVFLDKFFWSKAPDCSDGALADTDGDGLLDDWETDGLTVSSAGVNEFVDLPAMGADPKHKDVFVEIDYMVGGGHSHQPTAAGIANIVDAFDNAPVTNPDGTTGIHLHVDYGATAPLTWGTDATWGALSNAEALPHQTNLGTCTGFYNWDAFDVIKQDHLTAGRAAVFHYNIWAHNLCSSFGSTSGISRNGTLFGNGASDFIVSLGGWTNSVGTPNEQGGTFMHELGHNLGLRHGGGDHENWKPNYLSVMSYAFQTRGLFIGGTSGHFDYSRYSLPNLVETNLNETTGINVSSSLGTYHFCGSTMTPDTDASAVDWNCDGDETDTGVSYNVNNSNGLGTLTTQNDWINLVYSGGAISQPGADVELPSQTEVIDIDATQDAQIPSFPTKTYVPLIIR
;
A
#
# COMPACT_ATOMS: atom_id res chain seq x y z
N MET A 1 63.66 -38.99 -11.35
CA MET A 1 63.04 -40.16 -12.01
C MET A 1 61.79 -39.66 -12.71
N PHE A 2 61.73 -39.83 -14.05
CA PHE A 2 60.58 -39.76 -14.98
C PHE A 2 59.70 -38.47 -14.99
N THR A 3 59.92 -37.51 -15.92
CA THR A 3 59.41 -37.38 -17.34
C THR A 3 57.96 -36.85 -17.42
N THR A 4 57.71 -35.57 -17.76
CA THR A 4 57.56 -34.92 -19.10
C THR A 4 56.21 -35.08 -19.83
N THR A 5 55.51 -33.94 -20.00
CA THR A 5 54.74 -33.39 -21.17
C THR A 5 53.56 -34.11 -21.83
N LEU A 6 52.50 -33.36 -22.17
CA LEU A 6 51.91 -33.09 -23.52
C LEU A 6 50.67 -32.15 -23.31
N LYS A 7 50.55 -30.90 -23.79
CA LYS A 7 50.36 -30.36 -25.17
C LYS A 7 49.20 -30.96 -25.97
N SER A 8 48.14 -30.16 -26.21
CA SER A 8 47.66 -29.86 -27.58
C SER A 8 46.73 -28.65 -27.65
N LEU A 9 47.24 -27.58 -28.27
CA LEU A 9 46.51 -26.46 -28.86
C LEU A 9 46.51 -26.72 -30.38
N ARG A 10 45.38 -26.65 -31.09
CA ARG A 10 45.35 -26.51 -32.56
C ARG A 10 44.15 -25.69 -33.06
N PHE A 11 44.50 -24.55 -33.64
CA PHE A 11 43.83 -23.79 -34.69
C PHE A 11 43.37 -24.66 -35.87
N PHE A 12 42.29 -24.25 -36.56
CA PHE A 12 42.24 -24.23 -38.03
C PHE A 12 41.29 -23.13 -38.54
N ALA A 13 41.71 -22.49 -39.62
CA ALA A 13 41.11 -21.34 -40.28
C ALA A 13 40.21 -21.73 -41.48
N VAL A 14 39.22 -20.87 -41.72
CA VAL A 14 38.68 -20.34 -43.00
C VAL A 14 38.66 -21.25 -44.25
N LEU A 15 37.46 -21.42 -44.82
CA LEU A 15 37.29 -21.49 -46.28
C LEU A 15 35.97 -20.84 -46.73
N THR A 16 36.12 -19.95 -47.71
CA THR A 16 35.17 -19.12 -48.44
C THR A 16 34.32 -19.93 -49.43
N ILE A 17 33.03 -19.60 -49.59
CA ILE A 17 32.27 -19.87 -50.82
C ILE A 17 31.54 -18.59 -51.23
N VAL A 18 31.86 -18.14 -52.45
CA VAL A 18 31.20 -17.05 -53.20
C VAL A 18 30.14 -17.67 -54.09
N ALA A 19 28.92 -17.12 -54.06
CA ALA A 19 27.98 -17.21 -55.17
C ALA A 19 27.13 -15.94 -55.17
N GLY A 20 27.28 -15.15 -56.25
CA GLY A 20 26.60 -13.87 -56.41
C GLY A 20 25.17 -14.01 -56.91
N LEU A 21 24.35 -13.05 -56.54
CA LEU A 21 23.18 -12.65 -57.31
C LEU A 21 22.99 -11.13 -57.15
N ALA A 22 23.20 -10.39 -58.24
CA ALA A 22 22.91 -8.98 -58.32
C ALA A 22 21.41 -8.81 -58.61
N ILE A 23 20.67 -8.13 -57.72
CA ILE A 23 19.31 -7.63 -58.00
C ILE A 23 19.20 -6.21 -57.43
N PHE A 24 18.51 -5.38 -58.20
CA PHE A 24 18.34 -3.93 -58.17
C PHE A 24 18.01 -3.28 -56.82
N ILE A 25 18.60 -2.11 -56.58
CA ILE A 25 18.20 -1.16 -55.54
C ILE A 25 16.93 -0.45 -56.00
N THR A 26 15.83 -0.65 -55.28
CA THR A 26 14.67 0.26 -55.26
C THR A 26 14.19 0.41 -53.82
N SER A 27 14.10 1.66 -53.37
CA SER A 27 13.53 2.12 -52.11
C SER A 27 12.09 1.62 -51.88
N ALA A 28 11.84 0.98 -50.74
CA ALA A 28 10.50 0.77 -50.16
C ALA A 28 10.66 0.52 -48.65
N GLY A 29 9.78 1.14 -47.85
CA GLY A 29 9.84 1.17 -46.39
C GLY A 29 9.89 -0.21 -45.73
N ALA A 30 10.65 -0.30 -44.65
CA ALA A 30 10.67 -1.47 -43.79
C ALA A 30 9.35 -1.52 -43.01
N LEU A 31 8.50 -2.49 -43.34
CA LEU A 31 7.43 -2.94 -42.46
C LEU A 31 8.08 -3.72 -41.31
N ALA A 32 7.88 -3.25 -40.08
CA ALA A 32 8.28 -3.94 -38.87
C ALA A 32 7.67 -5.36 -38.83
N GLN A 33 8.50 -6.36 -38.54
CA GLN A 33 8.05 -7.71 -38.21
C GLN A 33 7.70 -7.75 -36.72
N LYS A 34 6.43 -8.04 -36.40
CA LYS A 34 5.94 -8.34 -35.04
C LYS A 34 6.79 -9.43 -34.37
N PRO A 35 7.41 -9.18 -33.20
CA PRO A 35 7.77 -10.23 -32.25
C PRO A 35 6.48 -10.78 -31.58
N ASP A 36 6.59 -11.95 -30.98
CA ASP A 36 5.47 -12.80 -30.54
C ASP A 36 4.40 -12.06 -29.72
N GLN A 37 3.16 -12.17 -30.19
CA GLN A 37 1.96 -11.56 -29.61
C GLN A 37 1.66 -12.16 -28.23
N TRP A 38 1.44 -11.29 -27.23
CA TRP A 38 0.64 -11.66 -26.06
C TRP A 38 -0.73 -12.18 -26.52
N PRO A 39 -1.38 -13.10 -25.77
CA PRO A 39 -2.66 -13.65 -26.18
C PRO A 39 -3.71 -12.53 -26.35
N PRO A 40 -4.63 -12.67 -27.31
CA PRO A 40 -5.64 -11.65 -27.58
C PRO A 40 -6.52 -11.38 -26.35
N ARG A 41 -6.88 -10.09 -26.18
CA ARG A 41 -7.77 -9.55 -25.14
C ARG A 41 -8.98 -10.47 -24.93
N VAL A 42 -9.15 -10.98 -23.71
CA VAL A 42 -10.44 -11.54 -23.26
C VAL A 42 -11.23 -10.36 -22.71
N PRO A 43 -12.39 -9.99 -23.29
CA PRO A 43 -13.27 -9.03 -22.68
C PRO A 43 -13.78 -9.66 -21.38
N HIS A 44 -13.36 -9.13 -20.24
CA HIS A 44 -14.05 -9.42 -19.00
C HIS A 44 -15.25 -8.47 -18.96
N ASP A 45 -16.42 -8.97 -19.36
CA ASP A 45 -17.70 -8.32 -19.07
C ASP A 45 -17.82 -8.21 -17.54
N ARG A 46 -17.39 -7.07 -16.98
CA ARG A 46 -17.84 -6.63 -15.64
C ARG A 46 -18.97 -5.65 -15.88
N GLU A 47 -20.12 -5.92 -15.25
CA GLU A 47 -21.24 -4.99 -15.24
C GLU A 47 -20.79 -3.63 -14.70
N GLU A 48 -20.90 -2.61 -15.55
CA GLU A 48 -20.76 -1.20 -15.19
C GLU A 48 -21.79 -0.86 -14.10
N SER A 49 -21.35 -0.83 -12.85
CA SER A 49 -22.05 -0.10 -11.79
C SER A 49 -21.03 0.52 -10.85
N ASP A 50 -21.15 1.85 -10.73
CA ASP A 50 -20.36 2.78 -9.91
C ASP A 50 -18.90 3.07 -10.36
N ILE A 51 -18.75 3.77 -11.49
CA ILE A 51 -17.54 4.58 -11.73
C ILE A 51 -17.65 5.81 -10.83
N SER A 52 -16.99 5.77 -9.66
CA SER A 52 -16.55 7.00 -9.01
C SER A 52 -15.68 7.75 -10.01
N ILE A 53 -16.06 8.97 -10.39
CA ILE A 53 -15.28 9.78 -11.34
C ILE A 53 -13.88 10.00 -10.72
N THR A 54 -12.87 9.32 -11.25
CA THR A 54 -11.47 9.59 -10.93
C THR A 54 -11.19 11.04 -11.33
N SER A 55 -10.87 11.90 -10.37
CA SER A 55 -10.67 13.33 -10.65
C SER A 55 -9.19 13.66 -10.69
N ILE A 56 -8.67 13.91 -11.88
CA ILE A 56 -7.37 14.54 -12.07
C ILE A 56 -7.61 16.04 -12.16
N ASN A 57 -7.03 16.79 -11.23
CA ASN A 57 -7.21 18.24 -11.16
C ASN A 57 -6.02 18.95 -11.81
N PRO A 58 -6.24 19.99 -12.63
CA PRO A 58 -5.16 20.85 -13.09
C PRO A 58 -4.38 21.42 -11.90
N ALA A 59 -3.06 21.42 -11.99
CA ALA A 59 -2.21 21.72 -10.83
C ALA A 59 -1.13 22.77 -11.14
N SER A 60 -0.80 23.57 -10.13
CA SER A 60 0.42 24.38 -10.16
C SER A 60 1.64 23.52 -9.83
N ALA A 61 2.85 23.95 -10.20
CA ALA A 61 4.07 23.26 -9.82
C ALA A 61 4.21 23.01 -8.30
N THR A 62 3.79 23.98 -7.48
CA THR A 62 3.71 23.81 -6.03
C THR A 62 2.67 22.76 -5.63
N GLY A 63 1.52 22.72 -6.31
CA GLY A 63 0.50 21.71 -6.09
C GLY A 63 0.99 20.30 -6.38
N LEU A 64 1.77 20.11 -7.44
CA LEU A 64 2.40 18.82 -7.77
C LEU A 64 3.39 18.40 -6.69
N ALA A 65 4.28 19.30 -6.26
CA ALA A 65 5.25 19.02 -5.20
C ALA A 65 4.56 18.55 -3.90
N LEU A 66 3.50 19.25 -3.49
CA LEU A 66 2.74 18.86 -2.29
C LEU A 66 1.97 17.56 -2.48
N ALA A 67 1.46 17.30 -3.69
CA ALA A 67 0.78 16.04 -4.01
C ALA A 67 1.74 14.85 -3.96
N MET A 68 3.02 15.04 -4.33
CA MET A 68 4.06 14.04 -4.15
C MET A 68 4.49 13.82 -2.69
N GLY A 69 3.95 14.58 -1.73
CA GLY A 69 4.39 14.50 -0.33
C GLY A 69 5.60 15.37 0.04
N VAL A 70 6.07 16.27 -0.84
CA VAL A 70 7.19 17.19 -0.50
C VAL A 70 6.80 18.07 0.69
N PRO A 71 7.60 18.11 1.78
CA PRO A 71 7.32 18.99 2.90
C PRO A 71 7.29 20.46 2.49
N SER A 72 6.16 21.13 2.75
CA SER A 72 5.98 22.54 2.38
C SER A 72 7.01 23.49 3.03
N SER A 73 7.61 23.08 4.16
CA SER A 73 8.69 23.81 4.83
C SER A 73 10.00 23.80 4.06
N ASP A 74 10.21 22.77 3.24
CA ASP A 74 11.46 22.49 2.54
C ASP A 74 11.38 22.95 1.08
N LEU A 75 10.17 23.14 0.55
CA LEU A 75 9.95 23.67 -0.78
C LEU A 75 10.19 25.18 -0.85
N LEU A 76 11.30 25.58 -1.46
CA LEU A 76 11.67 26.99 -1.63
C LEU A 76 11.04 27.63 -2.87
N ALA A 77 10.95 26.88 -3.96
CA ALA A 77 10.30 27.28 -5.20
C ALA A 77 9.89 26.05 -6.03
N ALA A 78 8.88 26.21 -6.88
CA ALA A 78 8.50 25.22 -7.87
C ALA A 78 8.04 25.92 -9.16
N ASP A 79 8.42 25.39 -10.33
CA ASP A 79 7.95 25.87 -11.64
C ASP A 79 7.94 24.77 -12.70
N LEU A 80 7.21 24.98 -13.79
CA LEU A 80 7.08 24.02 -14.90
C LEU A 80 8.10 24.25 -16.02
N MET A 81 9.08 25.12 -15.84
CA MET A 81 10.13 25.44 -16.83
C MET A 81 9.65 25.82 -18.24
N GLY A 82 8.38 26.21 -18.41
CA GLY A 82 7.78 26.53 -19.71
C GLY A 82 6.97 25.39 -20.35
N SER A 83 6.82 24.24 -19.69
CA SER A 83 5.93 23.17 -20.13
C SER A 83 4.46 23.56 -20.08
N ASP A 84 3.65 22.89 -20.91
CA ASP A 84 2.20 23.06 -20.94
C ASP A 84 1.59 22.70 -19.57
N PRO A 85 0.83 23.60 -18.93
CA PRO A 85 0.08 23.28 -17.72
C PRO A 85 -0.93 22.13 -17.87
N ASN A 86 -1.35 21.79 -19.08
CA ASN A 86 -2.24 20.65 -19.34
C ASN A 86 -1.54 19.30 -19.26
N GLY A 87 -0.21 19.28 -19.42
CA GLY A 87 0.63 18.09 -19.27
C GLY A 87 0.88 17.69 -17.82
N VAL A 88 0.30 18.39 -16.84
CA VAL A 88 0.44 18.07 -15.42
C VAL A 88 -0.89 18.02 -14.68
N GLY A 89 -0.99 17.13 -13.70
CA GLY A 89 -2.20 16.97 -12.89
C GLY A 89 -1.92 16.43 -11.50
N VAL A 90 -2.90 16.63 -10.60
CA VAL A 90 -2.94 15.97 -9.29
C VAL A 90 -4.07 14.95 -9.29
N GLY A 91 -3.71 13.68 -9.15
CA GLY A 91 -4.65 12.62 -8.86
C GLY A 91 -5.02 12.64 -7.38
N ASN A 92 -6.27 12.33 -7.05
CA ASN A 92 -6.79 12.33 -5.66
C ASN A 92 -7.67 11.10 -5.35
N THR A 93 -7.63 10.13 -6.24
CA THR A 93 -8.40 8.89 -6.22
C THR A 93 -7.47 7.79 -6.73
N PRO A 94 -7.61 6.55 -6.23
CA PRO A 94 -6.79 5.45 -6.70
C PRO A 94 -6.86 5.32 -8.23
N LEU A 95 -5.70 5.30 -8.88
CA LEU A 95 -5.57 5.15 -10.32
C LEU A 95 -4.32 4.34 -10.63
N GLY A 96 -4.39 3.52 -11.66
CA GLY A 96 -3.34 2.54 -11.87
C GLY A 96 -3.44 1.40 -10.84
N SER A 97 -2.44 0.54 -10.86
CA SER A 97 -2.34 -0.57 -9.90
C SER A 97 -1.81 -0.15 -8.52
N TRP A 98 -1.22 1.06 -8.38
CA TRP A 98 -0.41 1.40 -7.20
C TRP A 98 -0.63 2.78 -6.58
N PHE A 99 -1.22 3.75 -7.29
CA PHE A 99 -1.23 5.14 -6.82
C PHE A 99 -2.58 5.51 -6.18
N PRO A 100 -2.59 6.34 -5.11
CA PRO A 100 -1.42 6.86 -4.38
C PRO A 100 -0.63 5.77 -3.64
N THR A 101 0.68 5.92 -3.59
CA THR A 101 1.59 5.03 -2.83
C THR A 101 1.74 5.51 -1.39
N GLU A 102 1.51 6.80 -1.14
CA GLU A 102 1.35 7.40 0.17
C GLU A 102 0.34 8.53 0.08
N GLY A 103 -0.44 8.79 1.13
CA GLY A 103 -1.35 9.92 1.07
C GLY A 103 -2.67 9.64 0.38
N THR A 104 -3.35 10.72 0.02
CA THR A 104 -4.59 10.69 -0.77
C THR A 104 -4.43 11.36 -2.13
N THR A 105 -3.21 11.79 -2.47
CA THR A 105 -2.92 12.54 -3.69
C THR A 105 -1.55 12.15 -4.22
N TYR A 106 -1.34 12.28 -5.53
CA TYR A 106 -0.06 12.03 -6.21
C TYR A 106 0.05 12.97 -7.42
N ALA A 107 1.26 13.20 -7.93
CA ALA A 107 1.50 14.02 -9.11
C ALA A 107 1.54 13.18 -10.39
N ILE A 108 1.08 13.78 -11.48
CA ILE A 108 1.07 13.20 -12.82
C ILE A 108 1.77 14.19 -13.75
N LEU A 109 2.77 13.71 -14.49
CA LEU A 109 3.35 14.39 -15.65
C LEU A 109 3.04 13.52 -16.87
N SER A 110 2.58 14.13 -17.96
CA SER A 110 2.15 13.44 -19.16
C SER A 110 2.70 14.16 -20.39
N THR A 111 3.08 13.42 -21.42
CA THR A 111 3.33 13.97 -22.76
C THR A 111 2.01 14.29 -23.49
N GLY A 112 0.89 13.89 -22.89
CA GLY A 112 -0.47 14.24 -23.28
C GLY A 112 -1.21 15.10 -22.27
N LEU A 113 -2.54 15.18 -22.41
CA LEU A 113 -3.38 15.71 -21.35
C LEU A 113 -3.25 14.83 -20.09
N ALA A 114 -2.76 15.40 -18.99
CA ALA A 114 -2.70 14.66 -17.72
C ALA A 114 -4.09 14.19 -17.26
N ALA A 115 -5.15 14.91 -17.63
CA ALA A 115 -6.53 14.54 -17.31
C ALA A 115 -6.99 13.24 -17.98
N ASP A 116 -6.37 12.85 -19.09
CA ASP A 116 -6.75 11.68 -19.87
C ASP A 116 -6.16 10.38 -19.32
N ALA A 117 -5.18 10.47 -18.41
CA ALA A 117 -4.60 9.31 -17.74
C ALA A 117 -5.65 8.44 -16.99
N ALA A 118 -6.77 9.04 -16.59
CA ALA A 118 -7.88 8.35 -15.92
C ALA A 118 -8.91 7.70 -16.86
N LEU A 119 -8.79 7.90 -18.18
CA LEU A 119 -9.72 7.32 -19.14
C LEU A 119 -9.51 5.80 -19.27
N PRO A 120 -10.57 5.03 -19.60
CA PRO A 120 -10.41 3.61 -19.85
C PRO A 120 -9.67 3.39 -21.18
N ASN A 121 -8.76 2.42 -21.20
CA ASN A 121 -8.12 1.93 -22.43
C ASN A 121 -9.11 1.14 -23.31
N THR A 122 -9.96 1.87 -24.03
CA THR A 122 -10.99 1.33 -24.94
C THR A 122 -10.83 1.75 -26.39
N GLU A 123 -9.99 2.74 -26.66
CA GLU A 123 -9.68 3.23 -28.01
C GLU A 123 -8.30 2.70 -28.46
N GLU A 124 -7.97 2.85 -29.75
CA GLU A 124 -6.63 2.46 -30.25
C GLU A 124 -5.52 3.39 -29.76
N ASN A 125 -5.86 4.66 -29.46
CA ASN A 125 -5.00 5.62 -28.79
C ASN A 125 -5.81 6.79 -28.21
N HIS A 126 -5.28 7.41 -27.16
CA HIS A 126 -5.72 8.68 -26.59
C HIS A 126 -4.53 9.62 -26.52
N SER A 127 -4.40 10.47 -27.54
CA SER A 127 -3.28 11.40 -27.65
C SER A 127 -3.70 12.86 -27.81
N THR A 128 -2.95 13.75 -27.18
CA THR A 128 -3.04 15.20 -27.38
C THR A 128 -1.65 15.84 -27.42
N GLU A 129 -1.29 16.41 -28.57
CA GLU A 129 -0.14 17.30 -28.73
C GLU A 129 -0.28 18.51 -27.79
N LEU A 130 0.70 18.71 -26.91
CA LEU A 130 0.75 19.76 -25.91
C LEU A 130 1.39 21.03 -26.47
N ASP A 131 0.97 22.19 -25.96
CA ASP A 131 1.61 23.46 -26.28
C ASP A 131 2.87 23.62 -25.41
N GLY A 132 4.05 23.16 -25.87
CA GLY A 132 5.16 22.89 -24.95
C GLY A 132 6.58 23.14 -25.41
N LEU A 133 7.49 22.42 -24.74
CA LEU A 133 8.95 22.50 -24.92
C LEU A 133 9.41 21.51 -26.00
N ASP A 134 9.12 21.81 -27.26
CA ASP A 134 9.45 20.89 -28.35
C ASP A 134 10.91 21.01 -28.82
N SER A 135 11.44 19.90 -29.31
CA SER A 135 12.76 19.80 -29.92
C SER A 135 12.72 18.92 -31.16
N ASP A 136 13.73 19.00 -32.03
CA ASP A 136 13.77 18.29 -33.34
C ASP A 136 13.50 16.75 -33.30
N LYS A 137 13.45 16.13 -32.11
CA LYS A 137 13.32 14.67 -31.89
C LYS A 137 12.55 14.29 -30.63
N GLY A 138 12.14 15.28 -29.86
CA GLY A 138 11.56 15.07 -28.57
C GLY A 138 10.50 16.14 -28.40
N GLU A 139 9.26 15.70 -28.49
CA GLU A 139 8.07 16.52 -28.49
C GLU A 139 7.45 16.46 -27.09
N ASP A 140 6.54 17.38 -26.80
CA ASP A 140 5.66 17.31 -25.63
C ASP A 140 6.41 17.19 -24.28
N LEU A 141 7.60 17.80 -24.20
CA LEU A 141 8.44 17.75 -23.00
C LEU A 141 7.77 18.49 -21.84
N VAL A 142 7.42 17.71 -20.81
CA VAL A 142 6.89 18.21 -19.55
C VAL A 142 7.94 18.12 -18.45
N ARG A 143 8.18 19.26 -17.79
CA ARG A 143 9.18 19.39 -16.73
C ARG A 143 8.59 19.98 -15.47
N LEU A 144 8.92 19.40 -14.33
CA LEU A 144 8.73 19.96 -13.01
C LEU A 144 10.08 20.26 -12.38
N HIS A 145 10.31 21.53 -12.03
CA HIS A 145 11.47 21.96 -11.27
C HIS A 145 11.07 22.25 -9.83
N LEU A 146 11.79 21.65 -8.88
CA LEU A 146 11.63 21.88 -7.45
C LEU A 146 12.96 22.38 -6.87
N GLN A 147 12.93 23.55 -6.25
CA GLN A 147 14.04 24.02 -5.43
C GLN A 147 13.76 23.64 -3.98
N LEU A 148 14.59 22.76 -3.42
CA LEU A 148 14.38 22.15 -2.12
C LEU A 148 15.49 22.52 -1.13
N LYS A 149 15.11 22.70 0.13
CA LYS A 149 16.03 22.85 1.26
C LYS A 149 16.23 21.50 1.92
N VAL A 150 17.43 20.93 1.77
CA VAL A 150 17.80 19.69 2.46
C VAL A 150 17.87 19.96 3.97
N PRO A 151 17.25 19.13 4.83
CA PRO A 151 17.41 19.23 6.28
C PRO A 151 18.88 19.07 6.73
N ASN A 152 19.22 19.57 7.92
CA ASN A 152 20.63 19.72 8.34
C ASN A 152 21.37 18.40 8.64
N ASP A 153 20.67 17.26 8.72
CA ASP A 153 21.22 15.95 9.10
C ASP A 153 20.86 14.81 8.12
N ILE A 154 20.29 15.16 6.96
CA ILE A 154 19.81 14.26 5.90
C ILE A 154 20.81 14.18 4.75
N ASN A 155 21.02 12.99 4.20
CA ASN A 155 21.93 12.78 3.07
C ASN A 155 21.30 12.02 1.88
N CYS A 156 20.00 11.75 1.91
CA CYS A 156 19.31 11.03 0.85
C CYS A 156 17.94 11.64 0.54
N ALA A 157 17.57 11.65 -0.74
CA ALA A 157 16.26 12.05 -1.23
C ALA A 157 15.67 10.91 -2.06
N SER A 158 14.39 10.61 -1.85
CA SER A 158 13.69 9.52 -2.53
C SER A 158 12.26 9.90 -2.90
N PHE A 159 11.74 9.27 -3.95
CA PHE A 159 10.31 9.28 -4.29
C PHE A 159 9.93 8.02 -5.08
N ASP A 160 8.66 7.65 -5.03
CA ASP A 160 8.10 6.53 -5.79
C ASP A 160 7.59 7.01 -7.15
N PHE A 161 7.73 6.17 -8.17
CA PHE A 161 7.22 6.45 -9.50
C PHE A 161 6.82 5.18 -10.26
N ALA A 162 5.92 5.32 -11.23
CA ALA A 162 5.68 4.32 -12.28
C ALA A 162 5.51 5.01 -13.63
N PHE A 163 6.07 4.40 -14.69
CA PHE A 163 6.04 4.92 -16.05
C PHE A 163 5.04 4.14 -16.91
N TYR A 164 4.06 4.87 -17.44
CA TYR A 164 2.95 4.38 -18.25
C TYR A 164 3.13 4.86 -19.69
N SER A 165 2.74 4.03 -20.65
CA SER A 165 2.81 4.42 -22.06
C SER A 165 1.79 3.68 -22.92
N GLU A 166 1.19 4.37 -23.90
CA GLU A 166 0.45 3.74 -25.00
C GLU A 166 1.38 3.03 -26.00
N GLU A 167 2.68 3.28 -25.92
CA GLU A 167 3.66 2.66 -26.81
C GLU A 167 3.99 1.21 -26.45
N PHE A 168 3.63 0.80 -25.22
CA PHE A 168 3.83 -0.56 -24.75
C PHE A 168 2.71 -1.49 -25.23
N PRO A 169 3.02 -2.76 -25.56
CA PRO A 169 4.33 -3.33 -25.86
C PRO A 169 4.76 -3.15 -27.33
N GLU A 170 3.93 -2.55 -28.19
CA GLU A 170 4.05 -2.55 -29.65
C GLU A 170 5.34 -1.92 -30.18
N PHE A 171 5.81 -0.85 -29.54
CA PHE A 171 6.91 -0.02 -30.02
C PHE A 171 8.21 -0.20 -29.23
N VAL A 172 8.23 -1.19 -28.33
CA VAL A 172 9.44 -1.66 -27.67
C VAL A 172 10.52 -2.03 -28.69
N GLY A 173 11.72 -1.45 -28.50
CA GLY A 173 12.89 -1.58 -29.37
C GLY A 173 12.87 -0.70 -30.61
N SER A 174 11.91 0.24 -30.70
CA SER A 174 11.77 1.17 -31.82
C SER A 174 12.40 2.54 -31.51
N ILE A 175 12.19 3.49 -32.43
CA ILE A 175 12.62 4.89 -32.24
C ILE A 175 11.62 5.68 -31.39
N PHE A 176 10.40 5.15 -31.24
CA PHE A 176 9.41 5.72 -30.35
C PHE A 176 9.71 5.20 -28.95
N ASN A 177 10.33 6.06 -28.17
CA ASN A 177 11.10 5.69 -26.99
C ASN A 177 10.93 6.70 -25.87
N ASP A 178 9.67 7.01 -25.58
CA ASP A 178 9.30 7.96 -24.54
C ASP A 178 10.04 7.69 -23.25
N THR A 179 10.51 8.75 -22.61
CA THR A 179 11.52 8.65 -21.56
C THR A 179 11.17 9.52 -20.36
N PHE A 180 11.37 8.97 -19.16
CA PHE A 180 11.32 9.70 -17.90
C PHE A 180 12.72 9.85 -17.29
N THR A 181 13.02 11.03 -16.74
CA THR A 181 14.27 11.31 -16.02
C THR A 181 14.03 12.17 -14.80
N ALA A 182 14.86 11.98 -13.77
CA ALA A 182 14.90 12.79 -12.56
C ALA A 182 16.34 13.26 -12.34
N GLN A 183 16.63 14.55 -12.50
CA GLN A 183 17.99 15.09 -12.45
C GLN A 183 18.23 15.97 -11.22
N LEU A 184 19.41 15.85 -10.61
CA LEU A 184 19.82 16.65 -9.46
C LEU A 184 20.85 17.74 -9.85
N ASN A 185 20.55 18.99 -9.52
CA ASN A 185 21.38 20.20 -9.72
C ASN A 185 21.83 20.45 -11.17
N ASN A 186 21.24 19.76 -12.14
CA ASN A 186 21.55 19.89 -13.55
C ASN A 186 20.30 19.65 -14.39
N SER A 187 19.86 20.68 -15.12
CA SER A 187 18.67 20.61 -15.97
C SER A 187 19.01 20.26 -17.44
N SER A 188 20.26 19.92 -17.75
CA SER A 188 20.69 19.66 -19.14
C SER A 188 20.04 18.38 -19.64
N LEU A 189 19.30 18.47 -20.73
CA LEU A 189 18.61 17.35 -21.36
C LEU A 189 18.86 17.42 -22.86
N SER A 190 19.25 16.32 -23.48
CA SER A 190 19.46 16.25 -24.93
C SER A 190 19.23 14.84 -25.46
N THR A 191 18.74 14.73 -26.69
CA THR A 191 18.44 13.45 -27.34
C THR A 191 19.45 13.16 -28.44
N THR A 192 19.97 11.93 -28.50
CA THR A 192 20.96 11.51 -29.49
C THR A 192 20.34 11.31 -30.88
N GLN A 193 21.17 10.94 -31.85
CA GLN A 193 20.66 10.59 -33.17
C GLN A 193 19.78 9.32 -33.15
N ASP A 194 19.98 8.46 -32.16
CA ASP A 194 19.33 7.15 -32.06
C ASP A 194 18.18 7.15 -31.04
N TYR A 195 17.62 8.34 -30.71
CA TYR A 195 16.50 8.51 -29.77
C TYR A 195 16.81 8.01 -28.34
N GLU A 196 18.08 8.15 -27.94
CA GLU A 196 18.51 7.95 -26.55
C GLU A 196 18.63 9.31 -25.83
N VAL A 197 18.15 9.37 -24.59
CA VAL A 197 18.23 10.59 -23.77
C VAL A 197 19.54 10.65 -23.00
N ILE A 198 20.22 11.80 -23.07
CA ILE A 198 21.35 12.15 -22.22
C ILE A 198 20.87 13.17 -21.20
N ALA A 199 20.74 12.73 -19.96
CA ALA A 199 20.32 13.53 -18.81
C ALA A 199 21.40 13.45 -17.70
N PRO A 200 22.45 14.31 -17.73
CA PRO A 200 23.47 14.26 -16.70
C PRO A 200 22.89 14.57 -15.32
N GLY A 201 23.24 13.76 -14.33
CA GLY A 201 22.67 13.84 -12.98
C GLY A 201 21.32 13.14 -12.84
N ASN A 202 20.88 12.36 -13.85
CA ASN A 202 19.74 11.48 -13.72
C ASN A 202 19.96 10.44 -12.62
N PHE A 203 18.94 10.18 -11.83
CA PHE A 203 18.92 9.15 -10.79
C PHE A 203 17.66 8.26 -10.84
N ALA A 204 16.73 8.52 -11.76
CA ALA A 204 15.62 7.61 -12.06
C ALA A 204 16.08 6.60 -13.13
N PHE A 205 16.34 5.37 -12.70
CA PHE A 205 16.75 4.26 -13.55
C PHE A 205 15.81 3.07 -13.36
N ASP A 206 15.99 1.98 -14.09
CA ASP A 206 15.44 0.68 -13.71
C ASP A 206 16.40 -0.06 -12.74
N THR A 207 16.03 -1.29 -12.35
CA THR A 207 16.84 -2.16 -11.49
C THR A 207 18.14 -2.66 -12.14
N GLN A 208 18.41 -2.29 -13.39
CA GLN A 208 19.61 -2.63 -14.16
C GLN A 208 20.41 -1.39 -14.59
N ASP A 209 20.14 -0.23 -13.97
CA ASP A 209 20.76 1.07 -14.27
C ASP A 209 20.47 1.63 -15.68
N ASN A 210 19.42 1.14 -16.36
CA ASN A 210 18.96 1.71 -17.62
C ASN A 210 18.06 2.94 -17.38
N VAL A 211 18.12 3.91 -18.29
CA VAL A 211 17.20 5.06 -18.26
C VAL A 211 15.78 4.57 -18.50
N ILE A 212 14.81 5.05 -17.70
CA ILE A 212 13.40 4.68 -17.83
C ILE A 212 12.85 5.17 -19.16
N SER A 213 12.46 4.23 -20.01
CA SER A 213 11.85 4.50 -21.30
C SER A 213 10.98 3.34 -21.80
N VAL A 214 10.30 3.51 -22.92
CA VAL A 214 9.55 2.42 -23.61
C VAL A 214 10.44 1.23 -23.98
N ASN A 215 11.74 1.45 -24.18
CA ASN A 215 12.70 0.37 -24.40
C ASN A 215 13.12 -0.37 -23.11
N THR A 216 12.66 0.08 -21.94
CA THR A 216 12.94 -0.52 -20.63
C THR A 216 11.93 -1.62 -20.34
N VAL A 217 12.16 -2.83 -20.85
CA VAL A 217 11.20 -3.95 -20.77
C VAL A 217 11.36 -4.78 -19.48
N PHE A 218 11.43 -4.12 -18.33
CA PHE A 218 11.48 -4.81 -17.03
C PHE A 218 10.10 -4.82 -16.38
N GLY A 219 9.53 -6.01 -16.20
CA GLY A 219 8.32 -6.19 -15.38
C GLY A 219 7.06 -5.47 -15.88
N VAL A 220 7.01 -5.02 -17.14
CA VAL A 220 5.90 -4.23 -17.68
C VAL A 220 4.59 -5.04 -17.57
N LEU A 221 3.60 -4.46 -16.89
CA LEU A 221 2.29 -5.07 -16.67
C LEU A 221 1.26 -4.52 -17.68
N PRO A 222 0.42 -5.39 -18.28
CA PRO A 222 -0.72 -4.96 -19.08
C PRO A 222 -1.92 -4.60 -18.18
N ALA A 223 -2.98 -4.03 -18.76
CA ALA A 223 -4.25 -3.75 -18.07
C ALA A 223 -4.10 -2.79 -16.87
N THR A 224 -3.57 -1.61 -17.19
CA THR A 224 -3.19 -0.54 -16.27
C THR A 224 -4.35 0.10 -15.49
N SER A 225 -5.62 -0.14 -15.85
CA SER A 225 -6.77 0.67 -15.39
C SER A 225 -6.67 2.17 -15.72
N THR A 226 -5.77 2.53 -16.62
CA THR A 226 -5.58 3.86 -17.21
C THR A 226 -5.81 3.78 -18.72
N THR A 227 -5.56 4.87 -19.45
CA THR A 227 -5.61 4.86 -20.92
C THR A 227 -4.43 4.10 -21.53
N TYR A 228 -3.33 3.98 -20.79
CA TYR A 228 -2.07 3.43 -21.28
C TYR A 228 -2.13 1.90 -21.44
N ASP A 229 -1.41 1.37 -22.43
CA ASP A 229 -1.40 -0.07 -22.73
C ASP A 229 -0.46 -0.88 -21.81
N GLY A 230 0.58 -0.24 -21.26
CA GLY A 230 1.48 -0.86 -20.30
C GLY A 230 2.05 0.10 -19.27
N VAL A 231 2.60 -0.48 -18.20
CA VAL A 231 3.25 0.27 -17.11
C VAL A 231 4.40 -0.52 -16.49
N THR A 232 5.46 0.16 -16.07
CA THR A 232 6.53 -0.44 -15.24
C THR A 232 6.00 -0.88 -13.86
N PRO A 233 6.69 -1.76 -13.13
CA PRO A 233 6.49 -1.88 -11.69
C PRO A 233 6.66 -0.53 -10.99
N ILE A 234 6.19 -0.43 -9.75
CA ILE A 234 6.53 0.70 -8.90
C ILE A 234 8.05 0.68 -8.62
N LEU A 235 8.67 1.83 -8.78
CA LEU A 235 10.09 2.04 -8.59
C LEU A 235 10.31 3.20 -7.63
N ARG A 236 11.29 3.09 -6.75
CA ARG A 236 11.75 4.18 -5.90
C ARG A 236 13.03 4.76 -6.43
N ALA A 237 12.98 5.98 -6.98
CA ALA A 237 14.19 6.72 -7.33
C ALA A 237 14.85 7.24 -6.04
N GLN A 238 16.16 7.07 -5.92
CA GLN A 238 16.96 7.55 -4.79
C GLN A 238 18.18 8.34 -5.29
N THR A 239 18.59 9.38 -4.56
CA THR A 239 19.84 10.12 -4.84
C THR A 239 20.48 10.72 -3.61
N ALA A 240 21.82 10.83 -3.63
CA ALA A 240 22.59 11.41 -2.55
C ALA A 240 22.49 12.95 -2.52
N VAL A 241 22.24 13.52 -1.34
CA VAL A 241 22.16 14.97 -1.13
C VAL A 241 23.10 15.45 -0.02
N VAL A 242 23.46 16.74 -0.06
CA VAL A 242 24.32 17.35 0.96
C VAL A 242 23.45 17.95 2.07
N PRO A 243 23.65 17.55 3.35
CA PRO A 243 22.87 18.10 4.46
C PRO A 243 22.91 19.63 4.51
N GLY A 244 21.74 20.24 4.70
CA GLY A 244 21.61 21.70 4.76
C GLY A 244 21.83 22.43 3.43
N ALA A 245 22.05 21.74 2.31
CA ALA A 245 22.17 22.38 1.00
C ALA A 245 20.81 22.86 0.47
N THR A 246 20.84 23.79 -0.48
CA THR A 246 19.72 24.01 -1.39
C THR A 246 20.03 23.25 -2.67
N ILE A 247 19.08 22.45 -3.13
CA ILE A 247 19.20 21.64 -4.35
C ILE A 247 18.09 21.99 -5.33
N ASP A 248 18.37 21.79 -6.61
CA ASP A 248 17.39 21.90 -7.68
C ASP A 248 17.13 20.49 -8.24
N MET A 249 15.89 20.01 -8.15
CA MET A 249 15.45 18.72 -8.68
C MET A 249 14.58 18.95 -9.92
N TYR A 250 14.89 18.24 -11.01
CA TYR A 250 14.19 18.35 -12.29
C TYR A 250 13.59 17.00 -12.67
N LEU A 251 12.26 16.90 -12.72
CA LEU A 251 11.53 15.72 -13.17
C LEU A 251 11.03 16.00 -14.58
N SER A 252 11.41 15.16 -15.55
CA SER A 252 11.12 15.41 -16.97
C SER A 252 10.61 14.15 -17.64
N ILE A 253 9.48 14.27 -18.36
CA ILE A 253 8.96 13.24 -19.27
C ILE A 253 8.92 13.82 -20.69
N GLN A 254 9.27 13.01 -21.68
CA GLN A 254 9.34 13.44 -23.07
C GLN A 254 8.85 12.35 -24.01
N ASP A 255 8.06 12.74 -25.01
CA ASP A 255 7.68 11.91 -26.15
C ASP A 255 8.83 11.93 -27.16
N LEU A 256 9.30 10.77 -27.59
CA LEU A 256 10.39 10.67 -28.56
C LEU A 256 9.92 9.99 -29.82
N GLY A 257 10.26 10.58 -30.97
CA GLY A 257 10.01 9.94 -32.27
C GLY A 257 8.85 10.58 -33.03
N ASP A 258 7.70 10.75 -32.37
CA ASP A 258 6.59 11.57 -32.83
C ASP A 258 5.80 12.21 -31.66
N SER A 259 4.48 12.40 -31.80
CA SER A 259 3.54 12.98 -30.83
C SER A 259 2.18 12.25 -30.91
N ILE A 260 2.18 10.98 -31.32
CA ILE A 260 0.95 10.23 -31.65
C ILE A 260 0.44 9.40 -30.46
N TYR A 261 1.35 8.96 -29.59
CA TYR A 261 1.06 8.09 -28.46
C TYR A 261 1.61 8.71 -27.20
N ASP A 262 0.74 8.95 -26.23
CA ASP A 262 1.15 9.67 -25.03
C ASP A 262 1.68 8.69 -23.98
N SER A 263 2.58 9.20 -23.15
CA SER A 263 3.15 8.53 -21.99
C SER A 263 2.96 9.39 -20.75
N SER A 264 2.95 8.76 -19.58
CA SER A 264 2.86 9.46 -18.30
C SER A 264 3.69 8.82 -17.22
N VAL A 265 4.17 9.65 -16.29
CA VAL A 265 4.77 9.21 -15.04
C VAL A 265 3.90 9.67 -13.88
N PHE A 266 3.56 8.73 -13.01
CA PHE A 266 2.92 9.02 -11.73
C PHE A 266 4.01 9.07 -10.66
N LEU A 267 3.95 10.06 -9.78
CA LEU A 267 4.98 10.40 -8.82
C LEU A 267 4.36 10.60 -7.44
N ASP A 268 4.91 9.95 -6.42
CA ASP A 268 4.36 10.02 -5.06
C ASP A 268 5.45 9.74 -4.00
N LYS A 269 5.10 9.87 -2.72
CA LYS A 269 5.92 9.50 -1.56
C LYS A 269 7.34 10.07 -1.58
N PHE A 270 7.46 11.39 -1.72
CA PHE A 270 8.74 12.08 -1.53
C PHE A 270 9.13 12.05 -0.05
N PHE A 271 10.34 11.59 0.26
CA PHE A 271 10.88 11.67 1.61
C PHE A 271 12.39 11.91 1.67
N TRP A 272 12.79 12.44 2.82
CA TRP A 272 14.19 12.61 3.22
C TRP A 272 14.60 11.46 4.11
N SER A 273 15.77 10.88 3.87
CA SER A 273 16.30 9.83 4.74
C SER A 273 17.78 9.99 5.04
N LYS A 274 18.22 9.36 6.13
CA LYS A 274 19.62 9.24 6.49
C LYS A 274 20.09 7.82 6.22
N ALA A 275 20.75 7.63 5.08
CA ALA A 275 21.24 6.33 4.66
C ALA A 275 22.79 6.29 4.64
N PRO A 276 23.43 5.25 5.20
CA PRO A 276 24.90 5.11 5.20
C PRO A 276 25.51 5.14 3.80
N ASP A 277 24.85 4.49 2.85
CA ASP A 277 25.30 4.27 1.47
C ASP A 277 24.24 4.77 0.49
N CYS A 278 23.72 5.98 0.68
CA CYS A 278 22.80 6.58 -0.29
C CYS A 278 23.51 6.72 -1.66
N SER A 279 23.00 6.00 -2.66
CA SER A 279 23.46 6.05 -4.04
C SER A 279 22.31 6.31 -5.00
N ASP A 280 22.66 6.83 -6.16
CA ASP A 280 21.72 7.01 -7.27
C ASP A 280 21.23 5.64 -7.78
N GLY A 281 19.95 5.52 -8.12
CA GLY A 281 19.36 4.28 -8.65
C GLY A 281 17.87 4.15 -8.32
N ALA A 282 17.19 3.22 -8.99
CA ALA A 282 15.85 2.81 -8.60
C ALA A 282 15.83 1.46 -7.93
N LEU A 283 15.05 1.38 -6.85
CA LEU A 283 14.77 0.15 -6.12
C LEU A 283 13.34 -0.29 -6.47
N ALA A 284 13.15 -1.56 -6.79
CA ALA A 284 11.82 -2.10 -7.10
C ALA A 284 11.12 -2.58 -5.82
N ASP A 285 9.80 -2.54 -5.85
CA ASP A 285 8.89 -3.21 -4.90
C ASP A 285 7.87 -3.94 -5.78
N THR A 286 8.17 -5.20 -6.11
CA THR A 286 7.48 -5.94 -7.16
C THR A 286 6.05 -6.28 -6.77
N ASP A 287 5.77 -6.51 -5.49
CA ASP A 287 4.41 -6.81 -5.04
C ASP A 287 3.65 -5.60 -4.49
N GLY A 288 4.33 -4.52 -4.08
CA GLY A 288 3.75 -3.26 -3.62
C GLY A 288 3.39 -3.25 -2.14
N ASP A 289 4.11 -3.96 -1.27
CA ASP A 289 3.90 -3.96 0.19
C ASP A 289 4.75 -2.89 0.93
N GLY A 290 5.55 -2.12 0.19
CA GLY A 290 6.42 -1.09 0.75
C GLY A 290 7.78 -1.61 1.23
N LEU A 291 8.08 -2.89 1.08
CA LEU A 291 9.41 -3.44 1.18
C LEU A 291 10.02 -3.49 -0.22
N LEU A 292 11.33 -3.22 -0.31
CA LEU A 292 12.00 -3.22 -1.61
C LEU A 292 12.53 -4.63 -1.89
N ASP A 293 12.49 -5.06 -3.15
CA ASP A 293 12.90 -6.39 -3.60
C ASP A 293 14.31 -6.76 -3.09
N ASP A 294 15.22 -5.78 -3.03
CA ASP A 294 16.59 -5.96 -2.54
C ASP A 294 16.63 -6.14 -1.01
N TRP A 295 15.75 -5.48 -0.26
CA TRP A 295 15.60 -5.68 1.17
C TRP A 295 15.10 -7.10 1.46
N GLU A 296 14.15 -7.58 0.70
CA GLU A 296 13.53 -8.89 0.90
C GLU A 296 14.42 -10.05 0.42
N THR A 297 15.32 -9.80 -0.56
CA THR A 297 16.25 -10.82 -1.07
C THR A 297 17.62 -10.83 -0.39
N ASP A 298 18.14 -9.65 -0.04
CA ASP A 298 19.51 -9.49 0.49
C ASP A 298 19.53 -9.00 1.95
N GLY A 299 18.40 -8.54 2.48
CA GLY A 299 18.28 -7.91 3.79
C GLY A 299 18.54 -6.41 3.77
N LEU A 300 18.08 -5.70 4.81
CA LEU A 300 18.21 -4.26 4.92
C LEU A 300 19.34 -3.88 5.89
N THR A 301 20.29 -3.05 5.46
CA THR A 301 21.26 -2.42 6.38
C THR A 301 20.91 -0.94 6.61
N VAL A 302 20.48 -0.60 7.82
CA VAL A 302 20.27 0.81 8.23
C VAL A 302 21.45 1.26 9.07
N SER A 303 21.92 2.49 8.86
CA SER A 303 22.89 3.11 9.77
C SER A 303 22.32 4.33 10.45
N SER A 304 22.14 4.22 11.76
CA SER A 304 21.67 5.30 12.60
C SER A 304 22.70 5.61 13.68
N ALA A 305 22.95 6.89 13.94
CA ALA A 305 23.93 7.38 14.92
C ALA A 305 25.35 6.75 14.83
N GLY A 306 25.77 6.31 13.63
CA GLY A 306 27.09 5.69 13.41
C GLY A 306 27.16 4.21 13.79
N VAL A 307 26.01 3.56 14.02
CA VAL A 307 25.87 2.12 14.20
C VAL A 307 25.16 1.56 12.98
N ASN A 308 25.77 0.56 12.33
CA ASN A 308 25.15 -0.18 11.24
C ASN A 308 24.40 -1.37 11.84
N GLU A 309 23.15 -1.53 11.42
CA GLU A 309 22.27 -2.61 11.82
C GLU A 309 21.78 -3.34 10.56
N PHE A 310 21.83 -4.66 10.59
CA PHE A 310 21.33 -5.52 9.52
C PHE A 310 20.03 -6.20 9.97
N VAL A 311 18.98 -6.08 9.16
CA VAL A 311 17.69 -6.75 9.30
C VAL A 311 17.62 -7.83 8.23
N ASP A 312 17.66 -9.08 8.66
CA ASP A 312 17.70 -10.26 7.79
C ASP A 312 16.28 -10.67 7.34
N LEU A 313 15.65 -9.84 6.52
CA LEU A 313 14.30 -10.10 5.97
C LEU A 313 14.16 -11.43 5.22
N PRO A 314 15.15 -11.87 4.42
CA PRO A 314 15.09 -13.19 3.78
C PRO A 314 15.00 -14.32 4.82
N ALA A 315 15.74 -14.22 5.93
CA ALA A 315 15.65 -15.19 7.02
C ALA A 315 14.37 -15.06 7.83
N MET A 316 13.73 -13.89 7.83
CA MET A 316 12.43 -13.66 8.47
C MET A 316 11.25 -14.16 7.61
N GLY A 317 11.49 -14.44 6.33
CA GLY A 317 10.51 -15.03 5.43
C GLY A 317 9.87 -14.06 4.45
N ALA A 318 10.49 -12.90 4.20
CA ALA A 318 10.03 -11.98 3.18
C ALA A 318 10.14 -12.57 1.76
N ASP A 319 9.23 -12.19 0.86
CA ASP A 319 9.18 -12.63 -0.53
C ASP A 319 8.79 -11.46 -1.46
N PRO A 320 9.68 -11.00 -2.36
CA PRO A 320 9.42 -9.87 -3.28
C PRO A 320 8.20 -10.02 -4.20
N LYS A 321 7.58 -11.19 -4.21
CA LYS A 321 6.43 -11.51 -5.07
C LYS A 321 5.20 -11.89 -4.27
N HIS A 322 5.23 -11.73 -2.95
CA HIS A 322 4.12 -12.05 -2.07
C HIS A 322 4.13 -11.15 -0.84
N LYS A 323 3.15 -10.24 -0.80
CA LYS A 323 3.07 -9.18 0.21
C LYS A 323 3.33 -9.65 1.62
N ASP A 324 4.19 -8.92 2.31
CA ASP A 324 4.57 -9.12 3.69
C ASP A 324 4.14 -7.94 4.57
N VAL A 325 3.72 -8.24 5.80
CA VAL A 325 3.51 -7.24 6.85
C VAL A 325 4.23 -7.68 8.10
N PHE A 326 5.18 -6.87 8.55
CA PHE A 326 5.97 -7.15 9.75
C PHE A 326 5.45 -6.38 10.96
N VAL A 327 5.31 -7.08 12.08
CA VAL A 327 4.88 -6.49 13.36
C VAL A 327 5.79 -6.96 14.49
N GLU A 328 6.31 -6.02 15.27
CA GLU A 328 7.03 -6.31 16.52
C GLU A 328 6.13 -5.97 17.71
N ILE A 329 6.00 -6.93 18.62
CA ILE A 329 5.18 -6.81 19.82
C ILE A 329 6.06 -6.86 21.06
N ASP A 330 6.16 -5.72 21.73
CA ASP A 330 6.63 -5.65 23.11
C ASP A 330 5.46 -5.68 24.08
N TYR A 331 5.63 -6.36 25.21
CA TYR A 331 4.50 -6.67 26.09
C TYR A 331 4.81 -6.50 27.57
N MET A 332 3.85 -5.94 28.31
CA MET A 332 4.01 -5.73 29.74
C MET A 332 3.88 -7.04 30.56
N VAL A 333 4.82 -7.26 31.47
CA VAL A 333 4.82 -8.39 32.41
C VAL A 333 4.96 -7.91 33.85
N GLY A 334 4.09 -8.40 34.74
CA GLY A 334 4.14 -8.06 36.16
C GLY A 334 2.81 -8.30 36.88
N GLY A 335 2.81 -8.16 38.21
CA GLY A 335 1.57 -8.30 38.99
C GLY A 335 0.93 -9.71 39.01
N GLY A 336 1.59 -10.71 38.43
CA GLY A 336 1.09 -12.10 38.36
C GLY A 336 0.45 -12.47 37.02
N HIS A 337 0.44 -11.57 36.03
CA HIS A 337 -0.01 -11.84 34.66
C HIS A 337 1.02 -11.33 33.63
N SER A 338 0.81 -11.72 32.37
CA SER A 338 1.62 -11.32 31.23
C SER A 338 0.66 -10.87 30.12
N HIS A 339 0.99 -9.75 29.48
CA HIS A 339 0.32 -9.29 28.26
C HIS A 339 0.97 -9.84 26.99
N GLN A 340 1.88 -10.82 27.10
CA GLN A 340 2.37 -11.51 25.92
C GLN A 340 1.17 -12.14 25.18
N PRO A 341 1.05 -11.94 23.85
CA PRO A 341 0.00 -12.55 23.06
C PRO A 341 -0.06 -14.06 23.24
N THR A 342 -1.26 -14.62 23.29
CA THR A 342 -1.41 -16.06 23.17
C THR A 342 -1.23 -16.49 21.71
N ALA A 343 -0.60 -17.64 21.49
CA ALA A 343 -0.45 -18.18 20.13
C ALA A 343 -1.80 -18.33 19.40
N ALA A 344 -2.87 -18.69 20.12
CA ALA A 344 -4.21 -18.79 19.56
C ALA A 344 -4.82 -17.43 19.18
N GLY A 345 -4.47 -16.35 19.88
CA GLY A 345 -4.93 -15.01 19.54
C GLY A 345 -4.32 -14.51 18.23
N ILE A 346 -3.02 -14.79 18.00
CA ILE A 346 -2.32 -14.41 16.76
C ILE A 346 -2.66 -15.35 15.60
N ALA A 347 -2.81 -16.65 15.87
CA ALA A 347 -3.14 -17.69 14.89
C ALA A 347 -4.24 -17.30 13.91
N ASN A 348 -5.40 -16.91 14.45
CA ASN A 348 -6.59 -16.62 13.66
C ASN A 348 -6.40 -15.38 12.78
N ILE A 349 -5.51 -14.47 13.17
CA ILE A 349 -5.24 -13.24 12.43
C ILE A 349 -4.27 -13.53 11.29
N VAL A 350 -3.22 -14.31 11.54
CA VAL A 350 -2.33 -14.78 10.46
C VAL A 350 -3.14 -15.59 9.43
N ASP A 351 -4.01 -16.50 9.88
CA ASP A 351 -4.90 -17.25 8.98
C ASP A 351 -5.81 -16.31 8.16
N ALA A 352 -6.25 -15.16 8.69
CA ALA A 352 -7.07 -14.20 7.95
C ALA A 352 -6.28 -13.52 6.82
N PHE A 353 -5.04 -13.12 7.09
CA PHE A 353 -4.13 -12.51 6.12
C PHE A 353 -3.67 -13.52 5.05
N ASP A 354 -3.31 -14.75 5.45
CA ASP A 354 -2.94 -15.83 4.50
C ASP A 354 -4.09 -16.15 3.52
N ASN A 355 -5.34 -16.00 3.97
CA ASN A 355 -6.52 -16.22 3.14
C ASN A 355 -7.10 -14.92 2.55
N ALA A 356 -6.40 -13.79 2.63
CA ALA A 356 -6.86 -12.53 2.07
C ALA A 356 -7.04 -12.65 0.54
N PRO A 357 -8.07 -12.01 -0.05
CA PRO A 357 -8.32 -12.06 -1.48
C PRO A 357 -7.45 -11.04 -2.24
N VAL A 358 -6.18 -10.91 -1.85
CA VAL A 358 -5.19 -10.00 -2.44
C VAL A 358 -4.32 -10.81 -3.38
N THR A 359 -4.21 -10.40 -4.64
CA THR A 359 -3.45 -11.12 -5.66
C THR A 359 -1.99 -10.69 -5.67
N ASN A 360 -1.08 -11.64 -5.83
CA ASN A 360 0.35 -11.39 -5.80
C ASN A 360 1.04 -11.76 -7.14
N PRO A 361 2.21 -11.16 -7.45
CA PRO A 361 3.00 -11.48 -8.65
C PRO A 361 3.42 -12.95 -8.76
N ASP A 362 3.48 -13.70 -7.66
CA ASP A 362 3.73 -15.15 -7.64
C ASP A 362 2.57 -16.01 -8.20
N GLY A 363 1.41 -15.40 -8.47
CA GLY A 363 0.20 -16.04 -8.99
C GLY A 363 -0.69 -16.66 -7.91
N THR A 364 -0.41 -16.41 -6.63
CA THR A 364 -1.22 -16.83 -5.49
C THR A 364 -1.96 -15.63 -4.87
N THR A 365 -2.73 -15.89 -3.81
CA THR A 365 -3.41 -14.85 -3.04
C THR A 365 -3.05 -14.96 -1.57
N GLY A 366 -3.08 -13.83 -0.86
CA GLY A 366 -2.80 -13.75 0.57
C GLY A 366 -1.85 -12.60 0.89
N ILE A 367 -1.56 -12.44 2.17
CA ILE A 367 -0.51 -11.57 2.69
C ILE A 367 0.16 -12.37 3.80
N HIS A 368 1.48 -12.43 3.82
CA HIS A 368 2.21 -13.02 4.94
C HIS A 368 2.30 -12.02 6.10
N LEU A 369 1.58 -12.29 7.18
CA LEU A 369 1.67 -11.50 8.41
C LEU A 369 2.72 -12.08 9.36
N HIS A 370 3.86 -11.40 9.46
CA HIS A 370 5.00 -11.79 10.30
C HIS A 370 4.93 -11.10 11.67
N VAL A 371 4.59 -11.85 12.72
CA VAL A 371 4.40 -11.29 14.07
C VAL A 371 5.50 -11.78 15.03
N ASP A 372 6.41 -10.88 15.39
CA ASP A 372 7.43 -11.11 16.41
C ASP A 372 6.89 -10.72 17.79
N TYR A 373 6.54 -11.71 18.61
CA TYR A 373 6.19 -11.52 20.02
C TYR A 373 7.10 -12.35 20.95
N GLY A 374 8.32 -12.63 20.47
CA GLY A 374 9.39 -13.30 21.20
C GLY A 374 9.98 -14.50 20.46
N ALA A 375 11.16 -14.94 20.90
CA ALA A 375 11.94 -16.02 20.25
C ALA A 375 11.19 -17.36 20.05
N THR A 376 10.12 -17.64 20.80
CA THR A 376 9.30 -18.85 20.66
C THR A 376 8.07 -18.67 19.77
N ALA A 377 7.79 -17.44 19.31
CA ALA A 377 6.73 -17.17 18.36
C ALA A 377 7.02 -17.93 17.04
N PRO A 378 5.99 -18.48 16.38
CA PRO A 378 6.15 -19.07 15.05
C PRO A 378 6.71 -18.04 14.07
N LEU A 379 7.71 -18.44 13.30
CA LEU A 379 8.22 -17.64 12.19
C LEU A 379 7.27 -17.74 10.99
N THR A 380 6.93 -18.97 10.63
CA THR A 380 5.91 -19.28 9.62
C THR A 380 4.80 -20.06 10.29
N TRP A 381 3.57 -19.56 10.19
CA TRP A 381 2.43 -20.19 10.82
C TRP A 381 2.20 -21.62 10.30
N GLY A 382 1.77 -22.52 11.20
CA GLY A 382 1.59 -23.94 10.88
C GLY A 382 2.89 -24.76 10.75
N THR A 383 4.06 -24.17 10.96
CA THR A 383 5.36 -24.87 10.96
C THR A 383 6.00 -24.92 12.34
N ASP A 384 7.07 -25.71 12.49
CA ASP A 384 7.88 -25.75 13.72
C ASP A 384 8.95 -24.63 13.76
N ALA A 385 9.04 -23.78 12.74
CA ALA A 385 10.01 -22.68 12.70
C ALA A 385 9.59 -21.56 13.67
N THR A 386 10.56 -21.01 14.40
CA THR A 386 10.34 -19.93 15.37
C THR A 386 11.28 -18.77 15.12
N TRP A 387 10.87 -17.55 15.49
CA TRP A 387 11.71 -16.36 15.38
C TRP A 387 13.11 -16.53 15.97
N GLY A 388 13.26 -17.23 17.10
CA GLY A 388 14.56 -17.60 17.64
C GLY A 388 15.47 -16.39 17.86
N ALA A 389 16.61 -16.37 17.17
CA ALA A 389 17.59 -15.28 17.24
C ALA A 389 17.23 -14.06 16.38
N LEU A 390 16.21 -14.15 15.52
CA LEU A 390 15.69 -13.04 14.72
C LEU A 390 14.72 -12.15 15.51
N SER A 391 14.27 -12.62 16.69
CA SER A 391 13.34 -11.90 17.55
C SER A 391 14.04 -10.76 18.28
N ASN A 392 13.44 -9.58 18.22
CA ASN A 392 13.80 -8.43 19.06
C ASN A 392 12.72 -8.11 20.12
N ALA A 393 11.55 -8.75 20.06
CA ALA A 393 10.47 -8.53 21.01
C ALA A 393 10.86 -8.81 22.48
N GLU A 394 10.52 -7.88 23.36
CA GLU A 394 10.91 -7.89 24.78
C GLU A 394 9.72 -7.83 25.75
N ALA A 395 9.96 -8.36 26.96
CA ALA A 395 9.07 -8.20 28.10
C ALA A 395 9.35 -6.87 28.80
N LEU A 396 8.37 -5.96 28.76
CA LEU A 396 8.42 -4.66 29.42
C LEU A 396 7.99 -4.76 30.89
N PRO A 397 8.55 -3.92 31.79
CA PRO A 397 8.03 -3.80 33.15
C PRO A 397 6.57 -3.37 33.17
N HIS A 398 5.73 -4.08 33.92
CA HIS A 398 4.31 -3.73 34.04
C HIS A 398 4.10 -2.30 34.59
N GLN A 399 3.23 -1.56 33.91
CA GLN A 399 2.65 -0.32 34.36
C GLN A 399 1.13 -0.43 34.26
N THR A 400 0.40 0.12 35.23
CA THR A 400 -1.08 0.11 35.16
C THR A 400 -1.60 0.93 33.98
N ASN A 401 -0.94 2.04 33.68
CA ASN A 401 -1.25 2.93 32.57
C ASN A 401 0.05 3.18 31.81
N LEU A 402 0.05 2.98 30.49
CA LEU A 402 1.22 3.26 29.65
C LEU A 402 1.51 4.76 29.57
N GLY A 403 0.47 5.55 29.31
CA GLY A 403 0.60 6.98 29.04
C GLY A 403 -0.35 7.85 29.86
N THR A 404 -0.54 9.07 29.37
CA THR A 404 -1.45 10.06 29.97
C THR A 404 -2.45 10.55 28.95
N CYS A 405 -3.58 11.06 29.43
CA CYS A 405 -4.66 11.50 28.57
C CYS A 405 -5.29 12.80 29.03
N THR A 406 -5.52 13.71 28.07
CA THR A 406 -6.20 14.99 28.26
C THR A 406 -7.10 15.26 27.05
N GLY A 407 -8.24 14.59 26.99
CA GLY A 407 -9.12 14.55 25.80
C GLY A 407 -8.58 13.65 24.68
N PHE A 408 -7.27 13.51 24.59
CA PHE A 408 -6.51 12.69 23.64
C PHE A 408 -5.51 11.82 24.40
N TYR A 409 -5.05 10.72 23.81
CA TYR A 409 -3.90 9.96 24.28
C TYR A 409 -2.59 10.67 23.88
N ASN A 410 -1.61 10.73 24.79
CA ASN A 410 -0.28 11.28 24.53
C ASN A 410 0.74 10.15 24.33
N TRP A 411 1.43 10.16 23.19
CA TRP A 411 2.40 9.15 22.76
C TRP A 411 3.79 9.26 23.39
N ASP A 412 4.10 10.30 24.18
CA ASP A 412 5.44 10.51 24.77
C ASP A 412 6.01 9.26 25.49
N ALA A 413 5.17 8.55 26.26
CA ALA A 413 5.59 7.35 26.99
C ALA A 413 5.83 6.15 26.06
N PHE A 414 5.06 6.04 24.99
CA PHE A 414 5.26 5.04 23.94
C PHE A 414 6.58 5.33 23.21
N ASP A 415 6.84 6.58 22.85
CA ASP A 415 8.05 7.00 22.12
C ASP A 415 9.33 6.71 22.90
N VAL A 416 9.32 6.91 24.21
CA VAL A 416 10.46 6.55 25.08
C VAL A 416 10.72 5.05 25.03
N ILE A 417 9.69 4.21 25.03
CA ILE A 417 9.87 2.75 24.94
C ILE A 417 10.33 2.37 23.54
N LYS A 418 9.66 2.87 22.49
CA LYS A 418 10.04 2.61 21.09
C LYS A 418 11.51 2.97 20.84
N GLN A 419 11.99 4.10 21.35
CA GLN A 419 13.38 4.52 21.19
C GLN A 419 14.40 3.55 21.82
N ASP A 420 14.02 2.89 22.92
CA ASP A 420 14.91 1.97 23.64
C ASP A 420 14.81 0.52 23.14
N HIS A 421 13.67 0.14 22.53
CA HIS A 421 13.35 -1.26 22.21
C HIS A 421 13.16 -1.55 20.71
N LEU A 422 12.74 -0.58 19.90
CA LEU A 422 12.69 -0.73 18.44
C LEU A 422 13.93 -0.12 17.80
N THR A 423 14.67 -0.96 17.10
CA THR A 423 15.89 -0.54 16.42
C THR A 423 15.58 0.27 15.15
N ALA A 424 16.53 1.10 14.70
CA ALA A 424 16.33 1.95 13.53
C ALA A 424 16.13 1.16 12.22
N GLY A 425 16.76 -0.03 12.12
CA GLY A 425 16.52 -0.95 11.02
C GLY A 425 15.10 -1.47 11.00
N ARG A 426 14.59 -1.91 12.16
CA ARG A 426 13.24 -2.45 12.25
C ARG A 426 12.16 -1.37 12.16
N ALA A 427 12.43 -0.14 12.60
CA ALA A 427 11.50 0.97 12.43
C ALA A 427 11.13 1.28 10.96
N ALA A 428 11.99 0.88 10.01
CA ALA A 428 11.74 1.05 8.58
C ALA A 428 10.83 -0.03 7.97
N VAL A 429 10.55 -1.11 8.71
CA VAL A 429 9.94 -2.34 8.18
C VAL A 429 8.79 -2.85 9.05
N PHE A 430 8.92 -2.73 10.37
CA PHE A 430 7.98 -3.27 11.35
C PHE A 430 7.01 -2.19 11.80
N HIS A 431 5.71 -2.52 11.76
CA HIS A 431 4.77 -1.83 12.63
C HIS A 431 5.11 -2.19 14.09
N TYR A 432 5.21 -1.18 14.95
CA TYR A 432 5.58 -1.38 16.34
C TYR A 432 4.36 -1.33 17.25
N ASN A 433 4.26 -2.35 18.10
CA ASN A 433 3.09 -2.57 18.92
C ASN A 433 3.46 -2.80 20.39
N ILE A 434 2.84 -2.04 21.28
CA ILE A 434 2.96 -2.27 22.72
C ILE A 434 1.68 -2.91 23.26
N TRP A 435 1.79 -4.10 23.84
CA TRP A 435 0.73 -4.74 24.62
C TRP A 435 0.80 -4.25 26.07
N ALA A 436 0.09 -3.15 26.31
CA ALA A 436 0.02 -2.46 27.57
C ALA A 436 -1.11 -3.02 28.48
N HIS A 437 -1.09 -2.63 29.75
CA HIS A 437 -2.23 -2.91 30.63
C HIS A 437 -3.41 -1.98 30.33
N ASN A 438 -3.26 -0.67 30.47
CA ASN A 438 -4.27 0.31 30.03
C ASN A 438 -3.56 1.45 29.29
N LEU A 439 -4.27 2.17 28.41
CA LEU A 439 -3.75 3.39 27.80
C LEU A 439 -3.45 4.43 28.88
N CYS A 440 -4.48 4.80 29.66
CA CYS A 440 -4.41 5.82 30.71
C CYS A 440 -5.63 5.76 31.64
N SER A 441 -5.57 6.48 32.76
CA SER A 441 -6.61 6.40 33.80
C SER A 441 -8.00 6.91 33.38
N SER A 442 -8.09 7.84 32.42
CA SER A 442 -9.37 8.44 32.00
C SER A 442 -10.11 7.63 30.94
N PHE A 443 -9.38 6.83 30.15
CA PHE A 443 -9.96 5.96 29.12
C PHE A 443 -9.94 4.47 29.54
N GLY A 444 -9.40 4.17 30.72
CA GLY A 444 -9.68 2.92 31.44
C GLY A 444 -9.44 1.68 30.59
N SER A 445 -10.54 1.01 30.23
CA SER A 445 -10.59 -0.28 29.54
C SER A 445 -10.81 -0.17 28.02
N THR A 446 -10.43 0.93 27.37
CA THR A 446 -10.32 0.95 25.90
C THR A 446 -9.43 -0.19 25.43
N SER A 447 -9.84 -0.89 24.38
CA SER A 447 -9.15 -2.09 23.90
C SER A 447 -7.80 -1.80 23.25
N GLY A 448 -7.67 -0.71 22.49
CA GLY A 448 -6.45 -0.34 21.79
C GLY A 448 -6.48 1.11 21.29
N ILE A 449 -5.44 1.49 20.55
CA ILE A 449 -5.40 2.72 19.76
C ILE A 449 -4.27 2.64 18.72
N SER A 450 -4.51 3.20 17.53
CA SER A 450 -3.50 3.40 16.49
C SER A 450 -3.05 4.86 16.37
N ARG A 451 -1.80 5.10 15.92
CA ARG A 451 -1.19 6.43 15.81
C ARG A 451 -1.49 7.15 14.49
N ASN A 452 -2.63 6.91 13.87
CA ASN A 452 -3.01 7.60 12.64
C ASN A 452 -3.08 9.12 12.82
N GLY A 453 -2.63 9.84 11.80
CA GLY A 453 -2.74 11.29 11.71
C GLY A 453 -4.10 11.76 11.19
N THR A 454 -4.23 13.06 10.95
CA THR A 454 -5.46 13.66 10.38
C THR A 454 -5.77 13.11 8.98
N LEU A 455 -4.74 12.81 8.19
CA LEU A 455 -4.88 12.08 6.93
C LEU A 455 -4.86 10.58 7.21
N PHE A 456 -5.98 10.08 7.76
CA PHE A 456 -6.08 8.71 8.26
C PHE A 456 -5.68 7.64 7.24
N GLY A 457 -6.04 7.86 5.97
CA GLY A 457 -5.77 6.93 4.86
C GLY A 457 -4.29 6.75 4.54
N ASN A 458 -3.39 7.57 5.07
CA ASN A 458 -1.95 7.38 4.91
C ASN A 458 -1.40 6.21 5.74
N GLY A 459 -2.25 5.60 6.57
CA GLY A 459 -1.82 4.60 7.54
C GLY A 459 -0.96 5.19 8.66
N ALA A 460 -0.33 4.29 9.41
CA ALA A 460 0.57 4.59 10.51
C ALA A 460 1.49 3.39 10.78
N SER A 461 2.52 3.61 11.61
CA SER A 461 3.51 2.58 11.97
C SER A 461 3.37 2.09 13.42
N ASP A 462 2.59 2.76 14.26
CA ASP A 462 2.59 2.56 15.71
C ASP A 462 1.18 2.35 16.25
N PHE A 463 1.01 1.34 17.11
CA PHE A 463 -0.30 1.07 17.74
C PHE A 463 -0.16 0.37 19.09
N ILE A 464 -1.23 0.35 19.88
CA ILE A 464 -1.26 -0.20 21.24
C ILE A 464 -2.44 -1.15 21.38
N VAL A 465 -2.20 -2.30 22.02
CA VAL A 465 -3.25 -3.18 22.56
C VAL A 465 -3.25 -3.02 24.08
N SER A 466 -4.42 -2.80 24.71
CA SER A 466 -4.53 -2.49 26.14
C SER A 466 -5.67 -3.22 26.86
N LEU A 467 -5.49 -4.54 27.07
CA LEU A 467 -6.55 -5.43 27.56
C LEU A 467 -6.57 -5.65 29.10
N GLY A 468 -6.00 -4.72 29.87
CA GLY A 468 -5.91 -4.80 31.33
C GLY A 468 -7.23 -4.72 32.07
N GLY A 469 -8.21 -3.99 31.51
CA GLY A 469 -9.58 -3.91 31.99
C GLY A 469 -10.52 -5.01 31.48
N TRP A 470 -10.01 -5.94 30.65
CA TRP A 470 -10.79 -6.96 29.96
C TRP A 470 -10.75 -8.30 30.69
N THR A 471 -11.30 -9.35 30.07
CA THR A 471 -11.38 -10.69 30.65
C THR A 471 -10.01 -11.16 31.17
N ASN A 472 -9.96 -11.63 32.42
CA ASN A 472 -8.72 -12.05 33.10
C ASN A 472 -7.60 -11.00 33.17
N SER A 473 -7.91 -9.72 32.94
CA SER A 473 -6.94 -8.61 32.89
C SER A 473 -5.87 -8.71 31.80
N VAL A 474 -6.11 -9.55 30.80
CA VAL A 474 -5.24 -9.77 29.62
C VAL A 474 -6.02 -10.05 28.32
N GLY A 475 -7.34 -10.13 28.41
CA GLY A 475 -8.23 -10.52 27.32
C GLY A 475 -8.32 -12.04 27.08
N THR A 476 -9.41 -12.48 26.46
CA THR A 476 -9.49 -13.80 25.82
C THR A 476 -8.70 -13.83 24.51
N PRO A 477 -8.36 -15.00 23.93
CA PRO A 477 -7.69 -15.05 22.62
C PRO A 477 -8.44 -14.29 21.51
N ASN A 478 -9.78 -14.25 21.56
CA ASN A 478 -10.61 -13.51 20.62
C ASN A 478 -10.53 -12.00 20.84
N GLU A 479 -10.55 -11.55 22.09
CA GLU A 479 -10.34 -10.13 22.44
C GLU A 479 -8.92 -9.69 22.03
N GLN A 480 -7.92 -10.54 22.25
CA GLN A 480 -6.53 -10.31 21.86
C GLN A 480 -6.35 -10.18 20.34
N GLY A 481 -6.71 -11.22 19.59
CA GLY A 481 -6.54 -11.23 18.14
C GLY A 481 -7.39 -10.17 17.45
N GLY A 482 -8.65 -10.04 17.88
CA GLY A 482 -9.58 -9.08 17.31
C GLY A 482 -9.15 -7.62 17.49
N THR A 483 -8.72 -7.24 18.69
CA THR A 483 -8.15 -5.90 18.93
C THR A 483 -6.85 -5.72 18.17
N PHE A 484 -5.93 -6.69 18.19
CA PHE A 484 -4.68 -6.60 17.43
C PHE A 484 -4.92 -6.34 15.94
N MET A 485 -5.82 -7.11 15.32
CA MET A 485 -6.18 -6.93 13.90
C MET A 485 -6.87 -5.59 13.65
N HIS A 486 -7.75 -5.14 14.55
CA HIS A 486 -8.42 -3.84 14.42
C HIS A 486 -7.43 -2.67 14.41
N GLU A 487 -6.51 -2.65 15.38
CA GLU A 487 -5.51 -1.57 15.47
C GLU A 487 -4.47 -1.65 14.34
N LEU A 488 -4.09 -2.86 13.92
CA LEU A 488 -3.26 -3.03 12.73
C LEU A 488 -3.99 -2.52 11.48
N GLY A 489 -5.30 -2.75 11.37
CA GLY A 489 -6.13 -2.25 10.27
C GLY A 489 -6.12 -0.72 10.18
N HIS A 490 -6.13 -0.03 11.32
CA HIS A 490 -5.91 1.41 11.36
C HIS A 490 -4.53 1.81 10.83
N ASN A 491 -3.46 1.14 11.28
CA ASN A 491 -2.13 1.32 10.72
C ASN A 491 -2.07 1.08 9.20
N LEU A 492 -2.90 0.19 8.68
CA LEU A 492 -3.05 -0.09 7.25
C LEU A 492 -4.09 0.81 6.54
N GLY A 493 -4.52 1.90 7.18
CA GLY A 493 -5.36 2.94 6.56
C GLY A 493 -6.88 2.74 6.68
N LEU A 494 -7.35 1.66 7.32
CA LEU A 494 -8.78 1.35 7.45
C LEU A 494 -9.44 2.12 8.59
N ARG A 495 -10.66 2.61 8.39
CA ARG A 495 -11.48 3.25 9.43
C ARG A 495 -12.58 2.32 9.93
N HIS A 496 -13.27 2.72 11.01
CA HIS A 496 -14.34 1.89 11.62
C HIS A 496 -15.53 1.59 10.71
N GLY A 497 -15.76 2.43 9.69
CA GLY A 497 -16.74 2.22 8.64
C GLY A 497 -16.13 1.80 7.30
N GLY A 498 -14.85 1.43 7.28
CA GLY A 498 -14.09 1.23 6.06
C GLY A 498 -13.61 2.57 5.50
N GLY A 499 -14.40 3.19 4.63
CA GLY A 499 -14.03 4.44 3.95
C GLY A 499 -14.28 5.70 4.79
N ASP A 500 -15.02 5.55 5.90
CA ASP A 500 -15.48 6.63 6.77
C ASP A 500 -15.41 6.22 8.25
N HIS A 501 -15.67 7.17 9.14
CA HIS A 501 -15.68 6.94 10.59
C HIS A 501 -17.09 6.57 11.12
N GLU A 502 -18.04 6.23 10.25
CA GLU A 502 -19.39 5.87 10.66
C GLU A 502 -19.38 4.46 11.25
N ASN A 503 -19.84 4.35 12.49
CA ASN A 503 -19.77 3.13 13.26
C ASN A 503 -21.02 2.26 13.07
N TRP A 504 -20.89 0.98 13.47
CA TRP A 504 -22.00 0.03 13.61
C TRP A 504 -22.83 -0.24 12.36
N LYS A 505 -22.26 -0.05 11.17
CA LYS A 505 -22.97 -0.25 9.90
C LYS A 505 -23.28 -1.74 9.69
N PRO A 506 -24.56 -2.14 9.54
CA PRO A 506 -24.93 -3.55 9.35
C PRO A 506 -24.38 -4.17 8.06
N ASN A 507 -24.10 -3.36 7.04
CA ASN A 507 -23.52 -3.78 5.76
C ASN A 507 -21.99 -3.68 5.71
N TYR A 508 -21.31 -3.41 6.85
CA TYR A 508 -19.85 -3.43 6.93
C TYR A 508 -19.37 -4.62 7.78
N LEU A 509 -19.16 -5.75 7.10
CA LEU A 509 -18.74 -7.01 7.70
C LEU A 509 -17.22 -7.07 7.83
N SER A 510 -16.69 -6.37 8.84
CA SER A 510 -15.25 -6.26 9.09
C SER A 510 -14.95 -6.23 10.59
N VAL A 511 -13.80 -6.74 11.02
CA VAL A 511 -13.27 -6.55 12.38
C VAL A 511 -13.07 -5.07 12.73
N MET A 512 -12.96 -4.19 11.73
CA MET A 512 -12.92 -2.74 11.90
C MET A 512 -14.23 -2.16 12.45
N SER A 513 -15.36 -2.87 12.31
CA SER A 513 -16.60 -2.49 12.97
C SER A 513 -16.61 -3.01 14.41
N TYR A 514 -16.91 -2.13 15.36
CA TYR A 514 -17.03 -2.49 16.78
C TYR A 514 -18.01 -3.64 17.05
N ALA A 515 -18.98 -3.88 16.16
CA ALA A 515 -19.90 -5.01 16.25
C ALA A 515 -19.18 -6.37 16.21
N PHE A 516 -18.03 -6.44 15.54
CA PHE A 516 -17.31 -7.69 15.30
C PHE A 516 -15.91 -7.72 15.92
N GLN A 517 -15.36 -6.56 16.33
CA GLN A 517 -13.96 -6.41 16.77
C GLN A 517 -13.44 -7.52 17.69
N THR A 518 -14.18 -7.92 18.73
CA THR A 518 -13.69 -8.86 19.77
C THR A 518 -14.27 -10.27 19.66
N ARG A 519 -15.17 -10.49 18.70
CA ARG A 519 -15.99 -11.72 18.59
C ARG A 519 -16.05 -12.32 17.18
N GLY A 520 -15.50 -11.62 16.20
CA GLY A 520 -15.45 -12.01 14.80
C GLY A 520 -16.81 -11.97 14.09
N LEU A 521 -16.76 -12.10 12.78
CA LEU A 521 -17.88 -12.24 11.89
C LEU A 521 -18.64 -13.55 12.15
N PHE A 522 -19.93 -13.55 11.77
CA PHE A 522 -20.76 -14.75 11.78
C PHE A 522 -20.86 -15.34 10.38
N ILE A 523 -20.28 -16.52 10.20
CA ILE A 523 -20.23 -17.23 8.92
C ILE A 523 -20.70 -18.66 9.13
N GLY A 524 -21.66 -19.11 8.33
CA GLY A 524 -22.06 -20.52 8.30
C GLY A 524 -22.66 -21.05 9.61
N GLY A 525 -23.21 -20.18 10.47
CA GLY A 525 -23.75 -20.59 11.77
C GLY A 525 -22.78 -20.46 12.95
N THR A 526 -21.56 -19.97 12.71
CA THR A 526 -20.48 -19.88 13.70
C THR A 526 -19.93 -18.45 13.76
N SER A 527 -19.72 -17.93 14.97
CA SER A 527 -19.00 -16.67 15.21
C SER A 527 -17.51 -16.92 15.45
N GLY A 528 -16.69 -15.86 15.47
CA GLY A 528 -15.25 -15.96 15.75
C GLY A 528 -14.38 -15.98 14.49
N HIS A 529 -14.94 -15.63 13.33
CA HIS A 529 -14.19 -15.45 12.09
C HIS A 529 -13.67 -14.02 12.02
N PHE A 530 -12.42 -13.79 12.39
CA PHE A 530 -11.80 -12.47 12.26
C PHE A 530 -11.33 -12.27 10.82
N ASP A 531 -11.80 -11.19 10.20
CA ASP A 531 -11.51 -10.87 8.81
C ASP A 531 -11.77 -9.38 8.59
N TYR A 532 -11.08 -8.78 7.62
CA TYR A 532 -11.52 -7.49 7.07
C TYR A 532 -12.64 -7.70 6.05
N SER A 533 -13.35 -6.63 5.68
CA SER A 533 -14.41 -6.72 4.68
C SER A 533 -13.84 -7.18 3.34
N ARG A 534 -14.38 -8.28 2.81
CA ARG A 534 -14.07 -8.79 1.45
C ARG A 534 -14.95 -8.18 0.37
N TYR A 535 -15.92 -7.36 0.75
CA TYR A 535 -17.03 -6.98 -0.12
C TYR A 535 -17.31 -5.49 -0.04
N SER A 536 -17.61 -4.88 -1.18
CA SER A 536 -18.35 -3.63 -1.23
C SER A 536 -19.84 -3.97 -1.34
N LEU A 537 -20.49 -4.26 -0.21
CA LEU A 537 -21.93 -4.56 -0.19
C LEU A 537 -22.75 -3.33 -0.58
N PRO A 538 -24.00 -3.48 -1.08
CA PRO A 538 -24.81 -2.34 -1.44
C PRO A 538 -25.04 -1.37 -0.28
N ASN A 539 -25.16 -0.08 -0.63
CA ASN A 539 -25.46 0.96 0.34
C ASN A 539 -26.82 0.72 1.01
N LEU A 540 -26.87 0.87 2.33
CA LEU A 540 -28.14 0.91 3.06
C LEU A 540 -28.61 2.36 3.16
N VAL A 541 -29.70 2.68 2.46
CA VAL A 541 -30.33 4.00 2.57
C VAL A 541 -31.37 3.93 3.67
N GLU A 542 -31.08 4.50 4.84
CA GLU A 542 -31.91 4.38 6.06
C GLU A 542 -33.30 5.03 5.94
N THR A 543 -33.57 5.75 4.84
CA THR A 543 -34.91 6.27 4.50
C THR A 543 -35.70 5.35 3.57
N ASN A 544 -35.08 4.28 3.06
CA ASN A 544 -35.65 3.39 2.04
C ASN A 544 -35.04 1.98 2.11
N LEU A 545 -35.03 1.37 3.29
CA LEU A 545 -34.53 0.01 3.51
C LEU A 545 -35.48 -1.05 2.95
N ASN A 546 -34.93 -2.22 2.61
CA ASN A 546 -35.69 -3.38 2.13
C ASN A 546 -35.32 -4.60 2.98
N GLU A 547 -36.30 -5.12 3.72
CA GLU A 547 -36.11 -6.22 4.66
C GLU A 547 -35.93 -7.54 3.94
N THR A 548 -36.69 -7.76 2.85
CA THR A 548 -36.63 -8.99 2.05
C THR A 548 -35.28 -9.24 1.37
N THR A 549 -34.45 -8.21 1.25
CA THR A 549 -33.11 -8.30 0.67
C THR A 549 -31.99 -8.19 1.72
N GLY A 550 -32.31 -7.76 2.94
CA GLY A 550 -31.31 -7.54 4.00
C GLY A 550 -30.12 -6.70 3.51
N ILE A 551 -28.91 -7.23 3.70
CA ILE A 551 -27.65 -6.62 3.22
C ILE A 551 -27.18 -7.17 1.86
N ASN A 552 -28.04 -7.88 1.14
CA ASN A 552 -27.77 -8.49 -0.17
C ASN A 552 -26.58 -9.47 -0.17
N VAL A 553 -26.61 -10.41 0.78
CA VAL A 553 -25.62 -11.49 0.92
C VAL A 553 -26.24 -12.86 0.72
N SER A 554 -25.41 -13.87 0.47
CA SER A 554 -25.87 -15.26 0.48
C SER A 554 -26.34 -15.70 1.85
N SER A 555 -27.32 -16.61 1.91
CA SER A 555 -27.75 -17.24 3.16
C SER A 555 -26.57 -17.89 3.87
N SER A 556 -26.19 -17.39 5.06
CA SER A 556 -25.14 -17.89 5.99
C SER A 556 -24.27 -16.79 6.61
N LEU A 557 -24.27 -15.57 6.05
CA LEU A 557 -23.60 -14.43 6.66
C LEU A 557 -24.56 -13.74 7.63
N GLY A 558 -24.09 -13.49 8.85
CA GLY A 558 -24.83 -12.74 9.85
C GLY A 558 -24.36 -11.31 9.99
N THR A 559 -25.17 -10.46 10.62
CA THR A 559 -24.81 -9.09 10.96
C THR A 559 -25.42 -8.65 12.28
N TYR A 560 -25.12 -7.42 12.69
CA TYR A 560 -25.79 -6.73 13.78
C TYR A 560 -26.49 -5.49 13.25
N HIS A 561 -27.65 -5.17 13.80
CA HIS A 561 -28.35 -3.91 13.57
C HIS A 561 -29.00 -3.42 14.86
N PHE A 562 -29.36 -2.15 14.93
CA PHE A 562 -30.03 -1.58 16.09
C PHE A 562 -31.56 -1.60 15.96
N CYS A 563 -32.22 -2.08 17.02
CA CYS A 563 -33.64 -1.87 17.30
C CYS A 563 -33.77 -0.80 18.39
N GLY A 564 -33.95 0.45 17.98
CA GLY A 564 -33.81 1.60 18.86
C GLY A 564 -32.38 1.73 19.38
N SER A 565 -32.17 1.51 20.69
CA SER A 565 -30.83 1.54 21.32
C SER A 565 -30.28 0.16 21.63
N THR A 566 -31.03 -0.90 21.31
CA THR A 566 -30.61 -2.28 21.55
C THR A 566 -30.03 -2.84 20.26
N MET A 567 -28.81 -3.34 20.31
CA MET A 567 -28.24 -4.05 19.18
C MET A 567 -28.79 -5.48 19.14
N THR A 568 -29.14 -5.95 17.94
CA THR A 568 -29.78 -7.23 17.68
C THR A 568 -28.92 -8.01 16.69
N PRO A 569 -28.58 -9.28 16.97
CA PRO A 569 -27.88 -10.13 16.03
C PRO A 569 -28.86 -10.70 15.02
N ASP A 570 -28.49 -10.66 13.75
CA ASP A 570 -29.14 -11.41 12.68
C ASP A 570 -28.19 -12.51 12.19
N THR A 571 -28.60 -13.78 12.34
CA THR A 571 -27.76 -14.92 11.93
C THR A 571 -27.80 -15.19 10.43
N ASP A 572 -28.70 -14.56 9.69
CA ASP A 572 -28.84 -14.73 8.24
C ASP A 572 -29.31 -13.43 7.60
N ALA A 573 -28.36 -12.55 7.31
CA ALA A 573 -28.62 -11.20 6.82
C ALA A 573 -29.04 -11.14 5.33
N SER A 574 -29.46 -12.28 4.74
CA SER A 574 -30.08 -12.30 3.41
C SER A 574 -31.51 -11.72 3.42
N ALA A 575 -32.13 -11.66 4.60
CA ALA A 575 -33.27 -10.82 4.93
C ALA A 575 -33.04 -10.28 6.36
N VAL A 576 -33.53 -9.08 6.67
CA VAL A 576 -33.34 -8.48 8.01
C VAL A 576 -34.58 -7.67 8.36
N ASP A 577 -35.15 -7.90 9.55
CA ASP A 577 -36.22 -7.09 10.14
C ASP A 577 -35.66 -5.72 10.57
N TRP A 578 -35.58 -4.78 9.61
CA TRP A 578 -34.92 -3.49 9.83
C TRP A 578 -35.66 -2.60 10.82
N ASN A 579 -37.00 -2.72 10.88
CA ASN A 579 -37.82 -1.86 11.74
C ASN A 579 -38.19 -2.50 13.09
N CYS A 580 -37.86 -3.79 13.25
CA CYS A 580 -38.05 -4.60 14.44
C CYS A 580 -39.53 -4.82 14.82
N ASP A 581 -40.43 -4.94 13.83
CA ASP A 581 -41.85 -5.23 14.06
C ASP A 581 -42.19 -6.73 14.09
N GLY A 582 -41.20 -7.58 13.84
CA GLY A 582 -41.26 -9.02 13.99
C GLY A 582 -41.45 -9.80 12.68
N ASP A 583 -41.29 -9.17 11.52
CA ASP A 583 -41.17 -9.84 10.24
C ASP A 583 -40.13 -9.20 9.29
N GLU A 584 -39.85 -9.85 8.16
CA GLU A 584 -38.80 -9.45 7.21
C GLU A 584 -39.43 -9.12 5.83
N THR A 585 -40.64 -8.55 5.82
CA THR A 585 -41.44 -8.44 4.60
C THR A 585 -41.56 -7.03 4.02
N ASP A 586 -41.11 -6.00 4.74
CA ASP A 586 -41.32 -4.62 4.34
C ASP A 586 -40.28 -4.09 3.33
N THR A 587 -40.72 -3.10 2.56
CA THR A 587 -39.90 -2.36 1.62
C THR A 587 -40.14 -0.86 1.77
N GLY A 588 -39.11 -0.04 1.58
CA GLY A 588 -39.20 1.40 1.79
C GLY A 588 -39.26 1.81 3.26
N VAL A 589 -38.66 1.01 4.13
CA VAL A 589 -38.61 1.24 5.57
C VAL A 589 -37.67 2.42 5.87
N SER A 590 -38.13 3.34 6.71
CA SER A 590 -37.28 4.41 7.26
C SER A 590 -36.92 4.09 8.70
N TYR A 591 -35.67 3.69 8.96
CA TYR A 591 -35.21 3.28 10.28
C TYR A 591 -33.70 3.50 10.45
N ASN A 592 -33.30 3.92 11.65
CA ASN A 592 -31.89 4.10 11.99
C ASN A 592 -31.33 2.77 12.52
N VAL A 593 -30.52 2.11 11.69
CA VAL A 593 -30.05 0.74 11.92
C VAL A 593 -28.64 0.68 12.49
N ASN A 594 -27.93 1.81 12.55
CA ASN A 594 -26.57 1.92 13.10
C ASN A 594 -26.46 2.79 14.37
N ASN A 595 -27.60 3.24 14.92
CA ASN A 595 -27.71 4.10 16.10
C ASN A 595 -26.95 5.44 15.98
N SER A 596 -26.92 6.01 14.77
CA SER A 596 -26.32 7.32 14.48
C SER A 596 -27.23 8.49 14.90
N ASN A 597 -26.75 9.74 14.76
CA ASN A 597 -27.54 10.95 15.01
C ASN A 597 -28.40 11.36 13.79
N GLY A 598 -29.20 10.45 13.24
CA GLY A 598 -30.07 10.76 12.10
C GLY A 598 -30.44 9.52 11.30
N LEU A 599 -30.94 9.76 10.08
CA LEU A 599 -31.00 8.75 9.03
C LEU A 599 -30.00 9.17 7.95
N GLY A 600 -29.24 8.22 7.43
CA GLY A 600 -28.23 8.45 6.41
C GLY A 600 -28.20 7.39 5.32
N THR A 601 -27.11 7.41 4.57
CA THR A 601 -26.74 6.35 3.63
C THR A 601 -25.49 5.69 4.18
N LEU A 602 -25.57 4.41 4.50
CA LEU A 602 -24.45 3.63 5.04
C LEU A 602 -23.71 2.99 3.88
N THR A 603 -22.56 3.58 3.54
CA THR A 603 -21.60 3.07 2.56
C THR A 603 -20.67 2.05 3.19
N THR A 604 -20.01 1.23 2.39
CA THR A 604 -19.06 0.20 2.84
C THR A 604 -17.91 0.11 1.84
N GLN A 605 -16.87 -0.64 2.17
CA GLN A 605 -15.75 -0.89 1.27
C GLN A 605 -15.27 -2.33 1.37
N ASN A 606 -14.60 -2.80 0.31
CA ASN A 606 -13.73 -3.97 0.41
C ASN A 606 -12.40 -3.50 1.01
N ASP A 607 -12.13 -3.89 2.25
CA ASP A 607 -10.96 -3.41 3.00
C ASP A 607 -9.65 -3.95 2.43
N TRP A 608 -9.62 -5.23 2.03
CA TRP A 608 -8.38 -5.91 1.61
C TRP A 608 -7.70 -5.26 0.41
N ILE A 609 -8.48 -4.70 -0.52
CA ILE A 609 -7.94 -4.00 -1.70
C ILE A 609 -7.64 -2.51 -1.43
N ASN A 610 -7.97 -2.00 -0.24
CA ASN A 610 -7.77 -0.61 0.17
C ASN A 610 -6.76 -0.48 1.32
N LEU A 611 -5.95 -1.51 1.56
CA LEU A 611 -4.87 -1.46 2.54
C LEU A 611 -3.73 -0.56 2.06
N VAL A 612 -3.15 0.18 2.99
CA VAL A 612 -1.94 0.98 2.81
C VAL A 612 -0.81 0.36 3.63
N TYR A 613 0.10 -0.31 2.96
CA TYR A 613 1.16 -1.09 3.61
C TYR A 613 2.29 -0.23 4.19
N SER A 614 2.45 1.00 3.69
CA SER A 614 3.68 1.78 3.89
C SER A 614 3.49 3.08 4.69
N GLY A 615 2.66 3.03 5.74
CA GLY A 615 2.31 4.19 6.58
C GLY A 615 3.31 4.53 7.69
N GLY A 616 3.43 5.82 8.03
CA GLY A 616 4.35 6.28 9.07
C GLY A 616 5.82 6.09 8.67
N ALA A 617 6.60 5.33 9.45
CA ALA A 617 8.02 5.09 9.20
C ALA A 617 8.31 3.89 8.27
N ILE A 618 7.29 3.12 7.90
CA ILE A 618 7.46 1.95 7.05
C ILE A 618 7.91 2.38 5.65
N SER A 619 8.88 1.65 5.09
CA SER A 619 9.54 1.94 3.81
C SER A 619 10.49 3.14 3.84
N GLN A 620 10.75 3.76 5.00
CA GLN A 620 11.54 5.00 5.11
C GLN A 620 12.80 4.81 5.99
N PRO A 621 13.85 4.15 5.49
CA PRO A 621 14.98 3.71 6.31
C PRO A 621 15.79 4.88 6.85
N GLY A 622 15.80 5.04 8.18
CA GLY A 622 16.53 6.12 8.83
C GLY A 622 15.94 7.51 8.56
N ALA A 623 14.69 7.61 8.12
CA ALA A 623 13.97 8.88 8.03
C ALA A 623 13.50 9.34 9.43
N ASP A 624 13.61 10.64 9.69
CA ASP A 624 12.96 11.26 10.85
C ASP A 624 11.49 11.53 10.47
N VAL A 625 10.60 10.58 10.78
CA VAL A 625 9.16 10.70 10.48
C VAL A 625 8.45 11.43 11.61
N GLU A 626 7.77 12.54 11.28
CA GLU A 626 6.91 13.22 12.24
C GLU A 626 5.60 12.44 12.41
N LEU A 627 5.50 11.71 13.52
CA LEU A 627 4.28 11.00 13.90
C LEU A 627 3.41 11.87 14.82
N PRO A 628 2.07 11.71 14.81
CA PRO A 628 1.19 12.42 15.72
C PRO A 628 1.61 12.27 17.19
N SER A 629 1.76 13.41 17.89
CA SER A 629 2.05 13.41 19.33
C SER A 629 0.82 13.10 20.18
N GLN A 630 -0.37 13.32 19.64
CA GLN A 630 -1.65 13.05 20.31
C GLN A 630 -2.67 12.47 19.33
N THR A 631 -3.46 11.50 19.81
CA THR A 631 -4.54 10.87 19.02
C THR A 631 -5.83 10.79 19.83
N GLU A 632 -6.96 10.97 19.16
CA GLU A 632 -8.28 10.87 19.80
C GLU A 632 -8.54 9.40 20.17
N VAL A 633 -9.04 9.17 21.38
CA VAL A 633 -9.40 7.81 21.82
C VAL A 633 -10.86 7.58 21.47
N ILE A 634 -11.10 6.83 20.40
CA ILE A 634 -12.44 6.60 19.85
C ILE A 634 -12.87 5.13 19.89
N ASP A 635 -11.96 4.20 20.22
CA ASP A 635 -12.18 2.75 20.21
C ASP A 635 -13.01 2.24 21.38
N ILE A 636 -13.57 1.04 21.17
CA ILE A 636 -14.49 0.41 22.13
C ILE A 636 -13.81 0.06 23.45
N ASP A 637 -14.55 0.24 24.55
CA ASP A 637 -14.19 -0.23 25.88
C ASP A 637 -14.92 -1.52 26.30
N ALA A 638 -14.42 -2.18 27.34
CA ALA A 638 -15.03 -3.40 27.87
C ALA A 638 -16.50 -3.25 28.32
N THR A 639 -16.96 -2.03 28.65
CA THR A 639 -18.35 -1.77 29.05
C THR A 639 -19.28 -1.73 27.83
N GLN A 640 -18.83 -1.12 26.73
CA GLN A 640 -19.53 -1.11 25.47
C GLN A 640 -19.57 -2.52 24.84
N ASP A 641 -18.44 -3.25 24.87
CA ASP A 641 -18.39 -4.62 24.37
C ASP A 641 -19.38 -5.57 25.08
N ALA A 642 -19.54 -5.41 26.40
CA ALA A 642 -20.49 -6.19 27.18
C ALA A 642 -21.96 -5.98 26.78
N GLN A 643 -22.28 -4.92 26.02
CA GLN A 643 -23.63 -4.65 25.51
C GLN A 643 -23.90 -5.32 24.16
N ILE A 644 -22.86 -5.83 23.49
CA ILE A 644 -23.00 -6.54 22.20
C ILE A 644 -23.49 -7.97 22.47
N PRO A 645 -24.64 -8.37 21.92
CA PRO A 645 -25.16 -9.72 22.14
C PRO A 645 -24.33 -10.78 21.41
N SER A 646 -24.33 -11.99 21.96
CA SER A 646 -23.75 -13.17 21.29
C SER A 646 -24.68 -13.67 20.18
N PHE A 647 -24.12 -14.16 19.08
CA PHE A 647 -24.91 -14.87 18.08
C PHE A 647 -25.50 -16.17 18.63
N PRO A 648 -26.79 -16.44 18.40
CA PRO A 648 -27.36 -17.74 18.67
C PRO A 648 -26.81 -18.78 17.68
N THR A 649 -25.95 -19.69 18.14
CA THR A 649 -25.42 -20.77 17.31
C THR A 649 -26.55 -21.71 16.85
N LYS A 650 -26.57 -22.10 15.57
CA LYS A 650 -27.53 -23.10 15.08
C LYS A 650 -27.32 -24.41 15.86
N THR A 651 -28.28 -24.80 16.68
CA THR A 651 -28.24 -26.12 17.35
C THR A 651 -28.45 -27.17 16.28
N TYR A 652 -27.40 -27.90 15.89
CA TYR A 652 -27.57 -29.11 15.07
C TYR A 652 -28.41 -30.10 15.88
N VAL A 653 -29.70 -30.20 15.58
CA VAL A 653 -30.52 -31.33 16.01
C VAL A 653 -30.16 -32.47 15.06
N PRO A 654 -29.48 -33.55 15.51
CA PRO A 654 -29.26 -34.69 14.65
C PRO A 654 -30.64 -35.26 14.35
N LEU A 655 -31.03 -35.26 13.07
CA LEU A 655 -32.24 -35.93 12.64
C LEU A 655 -32.03 -37.43 12.91
N ILE A 656 -32.57 -37.93 14.03
CA ILE A 656 -32.70 -39.37 14.24
C ILE A 656 -33.74 -39.85 13.24
N ILE A 657 -33.29 -40.25 12.06
CA ILE A 657 -34.08 -41.06 11.15
C ILE A 657 -34.16 -42.46 11.81
N ARG A 658 -35.33 -42.81 12.32
CA ARG A 658 -35.69 -44.21 12.58
C ARG A 658 -36.24 -44.84 11.31
#